data_AF-A0A950C0K7-F1
#
_entry.id   AF-A0A950C0K7-F1
#
_cell.length_a   1.000
_cell.length_b   1.000
_cell.length_c   1.000
_cell.angle_alpha   90.00
_cell.angle_beta   90.00
_cell.angle_gamma   90.00
#
_symmetry.space_group_name_H-M   'P 1'
#
loop_
_entity.id
_entity.type
_entity.pdbx_description
1 polymer ?
#
loop_
_entity_poly.entity_id
_entity_poly.type
_entity_poly.pdbx_seq_one_letter_code
_entity_poly.pdbx_strand_id
1 'polypeptide(L)'
;MKHSRKRRFVPVALRLESRRLLTTPNFQPTWLGQTANMDLTGPSAAVGPDGIVDDEIQLTAPNPNLTISSVQISLDGSPNPRWESAPDLDGYSNAEVIDVSGSSGKTYDVFFNPFGLSGPSLQTGLGQQLSVNVYYNDQSGNQYTDNLTVPVGSSDPTLTTTLSAPVSITWNGFTANWSGQDTTQNGGKVHVAVSGLNPSYPILGAVLSDQFANNSSPSYWTYGTLASSSPPSGALYVTQTGATADIAFAPLGTEAGATLTLRLDFGSYGQQAAQFLGESCDPGLTVANIQGTSKTETPGTPNSDFLQADANNYGTIYLSTGTYYMDQQLILNQPVTICPAPGANATLVFSQPQSSTTPNVWSDAIEIKSSHVTLQGFSIRFMGSFLWTTTGGSATGVINTYNSPIDVTTSGMNIQGPTQSLFDQATDPGASVPTSQVLADTFTANTLGSQWTVLGGSWTEGNGTLSQTANGWDSGIKKVLVNSTTPYPGAEEIEANVRLDSIAGDGRAGVSLDNDSNGNGYNLVFHECTNGLAVQLLNDARDWSSVTIYTDSNGNPWQLSTYYTFKLVVVPQGDGVDALFGKVWLSGTAEPAQWTIEEIQGSGLSRSPGLPALEGGSSGSGGYATADFQPVNGATGSLVWAVTPDLFSAVDSTRWQSLQGTWSQSSGVLLQSDTSSNTNKRVIFPMAGTAPSSMMITAEVTPAMNLSDPNLGASTVGVGLDTDSTGNGYELAFFKDGSSLGVQLTDGTTSGPSSNLDSFGNPLQTGVAYGMQLMVLHEPDGTDSVFGMVWPWFQADGKTLAPMPQYWNMWVGGWSHALGSPSLDGGSSGDATAQFNNVQVTAATTSALPLINMGTAHTGSVTGNTLTGGSLMFSYGPWQITGNTYNGAVAGTFVQA
;
A
#
# COMPACT_ATOMS: atom_id res chain seq x y z
N MET A 1 26.86 -32.95 96.69
CA MET A 1 27.31 -33.02 95.29
C MET A 1 26.08 -33.11 94.39
N LYS A 2 25.89 -32.14 93.49
CA LYS A 2 24.68 -32.03 92.64
C LYS A 2 24.76 -33.05 91.48
N HIS A 3 23.81 -33.98 91.43
CA HIS A 3 23.72 -34.98 90.36
C HIS A 3 23.13 -34.38 89.07
N SER A 4 23.89 -34.44 87.98
CA SER A 4 23.47 -33.94 86.66
C SER A 4 22.39 -34.84 86.04
N ARG A 5 21.26 -34.24 85.66
CA ARG A 5 20.18 -34.87 84.90
C ARG A 5 20.63 -35.13 83.45
N LYS A 6 20.62 -36.39 83.01
CA LYS A 6 20.71 -36.77 81.58
C LYS A 6 19.36 -36.48 80.91
N ARG A 7 19.33 -35.57 79.94
CA ARG A 7 18.16 -35.32 79.07
C ARG A 7 18.03 -36.49 78.07
N ARG A 8 16.85 -37.12 78.00
CA ARG A 8 16.48 -38.06 76.94
C ARG A 8 16.20 -37.27 75.66
N PHE A 9 16.87 -37.64 74.57
CA PHE A 9 16.54 -37.19 73.22
C PHE A 9 15.36 -38.02 72.72
N VAL A 10 14.24 -37.37 72.38
CA VAL A 10 13.08 -38.00 71.73
C VAL A 10 13.09 -37.50 70.29
N PRO A 11 13.33 -38.35 69.28
CA PRO A 11 13.24 -37.91 67.89
C PRO A 11 11.78 -37.59 67.55
N VAL A 12 11.53 -36.35 67.15
CA VAL A 12 10.27 -35.92 66.56
C VAL A 12 10.39 -36.13 65.05
N ALA A 13 9.60 -37.03 64.49
CA ALA A 13 9.44 -37.15 63.05
C ALA A 13 8.71 -35.90 62.54
N LEU A 14 9.46 -34.93 62.02
CA LEU A 14 8.90 -33.86 61.22
C LEU A 14 8.30 -34.47 59.96
N ARG A 15 7.05 -34.10 59.66
CA ARG A 15 6.37 -34.46 58.41
C ARG A 15 7.22 -33.89 57.27
N LEU A 16 7.86 -34.78 56.50
CA LEU A 16 8.59 -34.40 55.29
C LEU A 16 7.63 -33.63 54.37
N GLU A 17 8.12 -32.52 53.85
CA GLU A 17 7.47 -31.69 52.83
C GLU A 17 6.98 -32.58 51.68
N SER A 18 5.73 -32.37 51.23
CA SER A 18 5.22 -33.01 50.02
C SER A 18 5.99 -32.50 48.80
N ARG A 19 7.06 -33.18 48.43
CA ARG A 19 7.72 -32.96 47.14
C ARG A 19 6.90 -33.64 46.06
N ARG A 20 6.31 -32.85 45.15
CA ARG A 20 5.67 -33.34 43.92
C ARG A 20 6.78 -34.03 43.11
N LEU A 21 6.76 -35.36 43.05
CA LEU A 21 7.57 -36.09 42.05
C LEU A 21 7.27 -35.48 40.68
N LEU A 22 8.26 -35.37 39.79
CA LEU A 22 7.99 -35.21 38.36
C LEU A 22 7.20 -36.44 37.91
N THR A 23 5.87 -36.35 38.01
CA THR A 23 4.96 -37.31 37.41
C THR A 23 5.09 -37.12 35.91
N THR A 24 5.43 -38.19 35.21
CA THR A 24 5.30 -38.23 33.75
C THR A 24 3.90 -37.74 33.38
N PRO A 25 3.75 -36.79 32.45
CA PRO A 25 2.44 -36.35 32.00
C PRO A 25 1.61 -37.54 31.51
N ASN A 26 0.32 -37.56 31.83
CA ASN A 26 -0.59 -38.60 31.36
C ASN A 26 -0.91 -38.43 29.87
N PHE A 27 -1.00 -37.19 29.40
CA PHE A 27 -1.20 -36.87 27.99
C PHE A 27 0.13 -36.63 27.26
N GLN A 28 0.17 -36.99 25.98
CA GLN A 28 1.27 -36.72 25.07
C GLN A 28 0.74 -35.97 23.84
N PRO A 29 1.28 -34.77 23.51
CA PRO A 29 0.80 -33.99 22.38
C PRO A 29 1.54 -34.37 21.10
N THR A 30 0.83 -34.35 19.97
CA THR A 30 1.39 -34.54 18.63
C THR A 30 0.81 -33.47 17.71
N TRP A 31 1.68 -32.71 17.04
CA TRP A 31 1.26 -31.77 15.99
C TRP A 31 0.85 -32.54 14.74
N LEU A 32 -0.37 -32.34 14.27
CA LEU A 32 -0.87 -32.92 13.02
C LEU A 32 -0.94 -31.91 11.87
N GLY A 33 -0.92 -30.61 12.18
CA GLY A 33 -1.00 -29.53 11.19
C GLY A 33 -2.44 -29.31 10.74
N GLN A 34 -2.63 -28.94 9.48
CA GLN A 34 -3.95 -28.67 8.94
C GLN A 34 -4.54 -29.92 8.27
N THR A 35 -5.71 -30.35 8.77
CA THR A 35 -6.48 -31.45 8.18
C THR A 35 -7.47 -30.88 7.16
N ALA A 36 -7.45 -31.37 5.92
CA ALA A 36 -8.28 -30.83 4.84
C ALA A 36 -9.78 -30.79 5.19
N ASN A 37 -10.41 -29.64 4.98
CA ASN A 37 -11.82 -29.33 5.27
C ASN A 37 -12.21 -29.32 6.76
N MET A 38 -11.25 -29.29 7.69
CA MET A 38 -11.51 -29.11 9.11
C MET A 38 -11.44 -27.64 9.47
N ASP A 39 -12.61 -27.07 9.73
CA ASP A 39 -12.83 -25.67 10.07
C ASP A 39 -13.94 -25.66 11.13
N LEU A 40 -13.53 -25.54 12.38
CA LEU A 40 -14.33 -25.65 13.60
C LEU A 40 -14.20 -24.39 14.47
N THR A 41 -13.13 -23.62 14.30
CA THR A 41 -12.80 -22.48 15.15
C THR A 41 -12.41 -21.25 14.34
N GLY A 42 -12.60 -20.07 14.94
CA GLY A 42 -12.12 -18.80 14.39
C GLY A 42 -10.99 -18.20 15.23
N PRO A 43 -10.40 -17.08 14.78
CA PRO A 43 -9.27 -16.42 15.46
C PRO A 43 -9.66 -15.66 16.73
N SER A 44 -10.92 -15.75 17.14
CA SER A 44 -11.50 -15.05 18.30
C SER A 44 -12.08 -16.04 19.30
N ALA A 45 -12.59 -15.56 20.43
CA ALA A 45 -13.30 -16.39 21.40
C ALA A 45 -14.62 -16.99 20.86
N ALA A 46 -15.05 -16.59 19.65
CA ALA A 46 -16.23 -17.14 18.99
C ALA A 46 -16.01 -18.61 18.61
N VAL A 47 -17.10 -19.38 18.64
CA VAL A 47 -17.15 -20.80 18.27
C VAL A 47 -17.70 -20.96 16.86
N GLY A 48 -17.18 -21.93 16.11
CA GLY A 48 -17.64 -22.26 14.77
C GLY A 48 -16.64 -21.86 13.66
N PRO A 49 -16.91 -22.32 12.43
CA PRO A 49 -16.03 -22.16 11.29
C PRO A 49 -15.84 -20.69 10.86
N ASP A 50 -14.66 -20.34 10.33
CA ASP A 50 -14.33 -19.03 9.76
C ASP A 50 -13.94 -19.04 8.27
N GLY A 51 -13.96 -20.23 7.65
CA GLY A 51 -13.53 -20.46 6.27
C GLY A 51 -12.04 -20.77 6.11
N ILE A 52 -11.27 -20.79 7.20
CA ILE A 52 -9.85 -21.17 7.23
C ILE A 52 -9.72 -22.57 7.83
N VAL A 53 -8.78 -23.35 7.30
CA VAL A 53 -8.51 -24.68 7.84
C VAL A 53 -7.77 -24.56 9.17
N ASP A 54 -8.32 -25.17 10.22
CA ASP A 54 -7.76 -25.18 11.58
C ASP A 54 -6.47 -26.02 11.66
N ASP A 55 -5.58 -25.60 12.56
CA ASP A 55 -4.46 -26.43 13.02
C ASP A 55 -4.95 -27.47 14.05
N GLU A 56 -4.33 -28.66 14.02
CA GLU A 56 -4.70 -29.79 14.86
C GLU A 56 -3.53 -30.27 15.73
N ILE A 57 -3.80 -30.40 17.03
CA ILE A 57 -2.95 -31.10 18.00
C ILE A 57 -3.71 -32.32 18.54
N GLN A 58 -3.12 -33.50 18.41
CA GLN A 58 -3.65 -34.71 19.01
C GLN A 58 -3.04 -34.95 20.39
N LEU A 59 -3.89 -35.17 21.39
CA LEU A 59 -3.56 -35.51 22.76
C LEU A 59 -3.89 -36.97 23.04
N THR A 60 -2.87 -37.80 23.29
CA THR A 60 -3.05 -39.23 23.60
C THR A 60 -2.71 -39.55 25.06
N ALA A 61 -3.52 -40.38 25.71
CA ALA A 61 -3.26 -40.90 27.04
C ALA A 61 -3.48 -42.43 27.09
N PRO A 62 -2.57 -43.18 27.73
CA PRO A 62 -2.72 -44.64 27.86
C PRO A 62 -3.84 -45.03 28.83
N ASN A 63 -4.27 -44.12 29.70
CA ASN A 63 -5.33 -44.38 30.66
C ASN A 63 -6.70 -44.04 30.03
N PRO A 64 -7.58 -45.04 29.79
CA PRO A 64 -8.87 -44.81 29.15
C PRO A 64 -9.87 -44.03 30.02
N ASN A 65 -9.55 -43.83 31.30
CA ASN A 65 -10.45 -43.29 32.31
C ASN A 65 -10.28 -41.78 32.56
N LEU A 66 -9.49 -41.10 31.74
CA LEU A 66 -9.24 -39.66 31.86
C LEU A 66 -10.18 -38.86 30.95
N THR A 67 -10.74 -37.78 31.47
CA THR A 67 -11.60 -36.86 30.69
C THR A 67 -10.98 -35.48 30.69
N ILE A 68 -10.69 -34.93 29.52
CA ILE A 68 -10.19 -33.54 29.41
C ILE A 68 -11.32 -32.59 29.79
N SER A 69 -11.00 -31.66 30.68
CA SER A 69 -11.87 -30.56 31.12
C SER A 69 -11.62 -29.30 30.28
N SER A 70 -10.36 -28.95 30.03
CA SER A 70 -9.96 -27.82 29.18
C SER A 70 -8.52 -27.97 28.71
N VAL A 71 -8.18 -27.26 27.64
CA VAL A 71 -6.84 -27.12 27.07
C VAL A 71 -6.55 -25.64 26.90
N GLN A 72 -5.34 -25.21 27.25
CA GLN A 72 -4.81 -23.88 26.95
C GLN A 72 -3.55 -24.01 26.11
N ILE A 73 -3.44 -23.21 25.06
CA ILE A 73 -2.33 -23.21 24.12
C ILE A 73 -1.69 -21.82 24.11
N SER A 74 -0.38 -21.76 24.40
CA SER A 74 0.40 -20.52 24.41
C SER A 74 1.63 -20.66 23.50
N LEU A 75 2.13 -19.54 22.99
CA LEU A 75 3.50 -19.48 22.47
C LEU A 75 4.49 -19.72 23.61
N ASP A 76 5.52 -20.53 23.39
CA ASP A 76 6.52 -20.83 24.42
C ASP A 76 7.18 -19.53 24.95
N GLY A 77 7.20 -19.37 26.27
CA GLY A 77 7.65 -18.14 26.95
C GLY A 77 6.61 -17.01 27.09
N SER A 78 5.41 -17.14 26.53
CA SER A 78 4.30 -16.19 26.76
C SER A 78 3.59 -16.50 28.09
N PRO A 79 3.32 -15.49 28.95
CA PRO A 79 2.61 -15.71 30.21
C PRO A 79 1.11 -15.98 30.03
N ASN A 80 0.54 -15.62 28.88
CA ASN A 80 -0.89 -15.70 28.61
C ASN A 80 -1.19 -16.71 27.49
N PRO A 81 -2.27 -17.52 27.62
CA PRO A 81 -2.83 -18.33 26.54
C PRO A 81 -3.14 -17.50 25.30
N ARG A 82 -3.10 -18.15 24.13
CA ARG A 82 -3.56 -17.60 22.85
C ARG A 82 -4.82 -18.30 22.35
N TRP A 83 -4.94 -19.60 22.64
CA TRP A 83 -6.15 -20.38 22.42
C TRP A 83 -6.56 -21.18 23.66
N GLU A 84 -7.85 -21.41 23.83
CA GLU A 84 -8.39 -22.21 24.93
C GLU A 84 -9.70 -22.93 24.61
N SER A 85 -9.94 -24.08 25.25
CA SER A 85 -11.15 -24.91 25.01
C SER A 85 -12.19 -24.93 26.13
N ALA A 86 -11.92 -24.36 27.31
CA ALA A 86 -12.89 -24.26 28.41
C ALA A 86 -12.40 -23.36 29.56
N PRO A 87 -13.28 -22.96 30.52
CA PRO A 87 -14.59 -22.31 30.42
C PRO A 87 -14.57 -20.91 31.08
N ASP A 88 -13.40 -20.31 31.31
CA ASP A 88 -13.27 -18.93 31.82
C ASP A 88 -12.79 -18.08 30.65
N LEU A 89 -13.66 -17.19 30.14
CA LEU A 89 -13.40 -16.42 28.94
C LEU A 89 -12.51 -15.22 29.26
N ASP A 90 -11.22 -15.50 29.44
CA ASP A 90 -10.17 -14.47 29.51
C ASP A 90 -10.01 -13.70 28.18
N GLY A 91 -10.83 -14.03 27.17
CA GLY A 91 -10.89 -13.37 25.87
C GLY A 91 -9.95 -13.95 24.82
N TYR A 92 -9.43 -15.16 25.04
CA TYR A 92 -8.54 -15.85 24.11
C TYR A 92 -9.30 -16.51 22.95
N SER A 93 -8.58 -16.87 21.90
CA SER A 93 -9.16 -17.49 20.71
C SER A 93 -9.69 -18.89 21.06
N ASN A 94 -10.77 -19.32 20.44
CA ASN A 94 -11.37 -20.62 20.75
C ASN A 94 -10.48 -21.77 20.25
N ALA A 95 -10.38 -22.83 21.03
CA ALA A 95 -9.89 -24.15 20.61
C ALA A 95 -10.97 -25.19 20.86
N GLU A 96 -11.22 -26.08 19.92
CA GLU A 96 -12.20 -27.16 20.07
C GLU A 96 -11.54 -28.47 20.39
N VAL A 97 -12.02 -29.15 21.44
CA VAL A 97 -11.49 -30.45 21.88
C VAL A 97 -12.52 -31.54 21.59
N ILE A 98 -12.16 -32.50 20.74
CA ILE A 98 -13.01 -33.60 20.33
C ILE A 98 -12.45 -34.91 20.90
N ASP A 99 -13.26 -35.67 21.63
CA ASP A 99 -12.92 -37.03 22.04
C ASP A 99 -13.07 -37.99 20.84
N VAL A 100 -11.95 -38.45 20.30
CA VAL A 100 -11.87 -39.40 19.17
C VAL A 100 -11.42 -40.80 19.63
N SER A 101 -11.55 -41.09 20.92
CA SER A 101 -11.00 -42.30 21.53
C SER A 101 -11.57 -43.60 20.96
N GLY A 102 -10.67 -44.59 20.81
CA GLY A 102 -11.02 -46.00 20.62
C GLY A 102 -11.05 -46.82 21.92
N SER A 103 -11.20 -48.14 21.83
CA SER A 103 -11.41 -49.03 22.98
C SER A 103 -10.19 -49.25 23.91
N SER A 104 -9.00 -48.75 23.57
CA SER A 104 -7.72 -49.13 24.22
C SER A 104 -6.89 -47.98 24.79
N GLY A 105 -7.46 -46.77 24.88
CA GLY A 105 -6.80 -45.57 25.38
C GLY A 105 -7.72 -44.35 25.23
N LYS A 106 -7.25 -43.17 25.64
CA LYS A 106 -7.94 -41.90 25.38
C LYS A 106 -7.17 -41.09 24.34
N THR A 107 -7.88 -40.58 23.33
CA THR A 107 -7.34 -39.68 22.31
C THR A 107 -8.31 -38.53 22.14
N TYR A 108 -7.78 -37.32 22.15
CA TYR A 108 -8.51 -36.10 21.86
C TYR A 108 -7.80 -35.34 20.74
N ASP A 109 -8.57 -34.83 19.79
CA ASP A 109 -8.07 -33.89 18.80
C ASP A 109 -8.42 -32.47 19.25
N VAL A 110 -7.47 -31.56 19.15
CA VAL A 110 -7.60 -30.16 19.55
C VAL A 110 -7.42 -29.30 18.31
N PHE A 111 -8.51 -28.68 17.85
CA PHE A 111 -8.54 -27.80 16.69
C PHE A 111 -8.49 -26.35 17.13
N PHE A 112 -7.71 -25.52 16.44
CA PHE A 112 -7.63 -24.09 16.70
C PHE A 112 -7.16 -23.34 15.46
N ASN A 113 -7.61 -22.09 15.34
CA ASN A 113 -7.30 -21.28 14.17
C ASN A 113 -5.80 -20.90 14.13
N PRO A 114 -5.11 -20.99 12.98
CA PRO A 114 -3.70 -20.63 12.85
C PRO A 114 -3.43 -19.13 13.15
N PHE A 115 -4.46 -18.29 13.04
CA PHE A 115 -4.45 -16.90 13.48
C PHE A 115 -5.14 -16.76 14.84
N GLY A 116 -4.59 -15.93 15.72
CA GLY A 116 -5.21 -15.56 16.99
C GLY A 116 -5.09 -14.05 17.18
N LEU A 117 -6.18 -13.39 17.59
CA LEU A 117 -6.30 -11.93 17.66
C LEU A 117 -5.30 -11.23 18.60
N SER A 118 -4.61 -11.98 19.47
CA SER A 118 -3.57 -11.46 20.36
C SER A 118 -2.22 -12.16 20.15
N GLY A 119 -1.14 -11.37 20.08
CA GLY A 119 0.24 -11.86 19.99
C GLY A 119 0.79 -12.02 18.55
N PRO A 120 2.09 -12.31 18.41
CA PRO A 120 2.73 -12.50 17.10
C PRO A 120 2.19 -13.74 16.37
N SER A 121 2.14 -13.69 15.03
CA SER A 121 1.70 -14.82 14.18
C SER A 121 2.47 -16.11 14.47
N LEU A 122 1.82 -17.25 14.23
CA LEU A 122 2.46 -18.57 14.33
C LEU A 122 3.64 -18.63 13.33
N GLN A 123 4.81 -19.08 13.79
CA GLN A 123 6.03 -19.14 12.97
C GLN A 123 6.25 -20.56 12.46
N THR A 124 5.56 -20.90 11.38
CA THR A 124 5.52 -22.23 10.78
C THR A 124 6.88 -22.62 10.19
N GLY A 125 7.34 -23.84 10.44
CA GLY A 125 8.60 -24.36 9.88
C GLY A 125 9.89 -23.76 10.44
N LEU A 126 9.81 -22.88 11.45
CA LEU A 126 10.98 -22.24 12.10
C LEU A 126 11.34 -22.85 13.46
N GLY A 127 10.73 -23.98 13.83
CA GLY A 127 11.01 -24.67 15.10
C GLY A 127 10.42 -24.01 16.34
N GLN A 128 9.39 -23.16 16.17
CA GLN A 128 8.61 -22.61 17.27
C GLN A 128 8.00 -23.74 18.11
N GLN A 129 7.93 -23.57 19.43
CA GLN A 129 7.23 -24.48 20.33
C GLN A 129 5.96 -23.82 20.89
N LEU A 130 4.93 -24.63 21.07
CA LEU A 130 3.73 -24.27 21.82
C LEU A 130 3.76 -24.93 23.19
N SER A 131 3.34 -24.19 24.21
CA SER A 131 2.99 -24.75 25.51
C SER A 131 1.52 -25.16 25.48
N VAL A 132 1.25 -26.42 25.83
CA VAL A 132 -0.11 -27.00 25.86
C VAL A 132 -0.41 -27.47 27.28
N ASN A 133 -1.24 -26.71 27.99
CA ASN A 133 -1.67 -27.05 29.35
C ASN A 133 -3.00 -27.80 29.27
N VAL A 134 -3.01 -29.06 29.70
CA VAL A 134 -4.18 -29.94 29.66
C VAL A 134 -4.71 -30.13 31.07
N TYR A 135 -5.95 -29.69 31.30
CA TYR A 135 -6.68 -29.88 32.56
C TYR A 135 -7.65 -31.04 32.38
N TYR A 136 -7.62 -32.02 33.28
CA TYR A 136 -8.39 -33.25 33.12
C TYR A 136 -8.80 -33.88 34.46
N ASN A 137 -9.82 -34.71 34.42
CA ASN A 137 -10.36 -35.42 35.57
C ASN A 137 -10.17 -36.92 35.44
N ASP A 138 -9.97 -37.60 36.58
CA ASP A 138 -10.14 -39.06 36.66
C ASP A 138 -11.61 -39.46 36.87
N GLN A 139 -11.90 -40.76 36.84
CA GLN A 139 -13.23 -41.31 37.11
C GLN A 139 -13.80 -40.99 38.50
N SER A 140 -12.96 -40.58 39.46
CA SER A 140 -13.38 -40.18 40.79
C SER A 140 -13.66 -38.67 40.88
N GLY A 141 -13.49 -37.93 39.78
CA GLY A 141 -13.66 -36.48 39.70
C GLY A 141 -12.47 -35.68 40.25
N ASN A 142 -11.32 -36.30 40.50
CA ASN A 142 -10.13 -35.57 40.91
C ASN A 142 -9.53 -34.81 39.72
N GLN A 143 -9.22 -33.53 39.92
CA GLN A 143 -8.65 -32.65 38.90
C GLN A 143 -7.12 -32.75 38.87
N TYR A 144 -6.58 -32.77 37.65
CA TYR A 144 -5.15 -32.83 37.35
C TYR A 144 -4.79 -31.87 36.22
N THR A 145 -3.49 -31.60 36.08
CA THR A 145 -2.95 -30.73 35.05
C THR A 145 -1.63 -31.28 34.54
N ASP A 146 -1.52 -31.39 33.23
CA ASP A 146 -0.28 -31.69 32.50
C ASP A 146 0.17 -30.44 31.74
N ASN A 147 1.43 -30.04 31.92
CA ASN A 147 2.01 -28.93 31.16
C ASN A 147 2.95 -29.54 30.11
N LEU A 148 2.56 -29.44 28.85
CA LEU A 148 3.21 -30.11 27.73
C LEU A 148 3.83 -29.07 26.78
N THR A 149 4.74 -29.53 25.93
CA THR A 149 5.24 -28.74 24.81
C THR A 149 5.12 -29.54 23.51
N VAL A 150 4.79 -28.87 22.42
CA VAL A 150 4.70 -29.46 21.08
C VAL A 150 5.42 -28.55 20.07
N PRO A 151 6.31 -29.09 19.21
CA PRO A 151 6.91 -28.32 18.13
C PRO A 151 5.87 -28.02 17.05
N VAL A 152 5.82 -26.77 16.60
CA VAL A 152 4.98 -26.34 15.49
C VAL A 152 5.53 -26.90 14.18
N GLY A 153 4.69 -27.60 13.43
CA GLY A 153 4.99 -28.11 12.09
C GLY A 153 4.68 -27.11 10.98
N SER A 154 4.37 -27.62 9.78
CA SER A 154 3.84 -26.80 8.69
C SER A 154 2.39 -26.42 8.97
N SER A 155 2.06 -25.15 8.74
CA SER A 155 0.71 -24.61 8.67
C SER A 155 0.71 -23.51 7.62
N ASP A 156 -0.38 -23.37 6.87
CA ASP A 156 -0.64 -22.27 5.96
C ASP A 156 -1.79 -21.44 6.54
N PRO A 157 -1.52 -20.27 7.15
CA PRO A 157 -2.54 -19.45 7.80
C PRO A 157 -3.53 -18.82 6.82
N THR A 158 -3.32 -18.99 5.51
CA THR A 158 -4.20 -18.50 4.45
C THR A 158 -4.97 -19.61 3.74
N LEU A 159 -4.82 -20.86 4.19
CA LEU A 159 -5.49 -22.00 3.58
C LEU A 159 -6.99 -21.96 3.81
N THR A 160 -7.72 -21.55 2.77
CA THR A 160 -9.18 -21.50 2.77
C THR A 160 -9.79 -22.86 2.46
N THR A 161 -10.93 -23.17 3.08
CA THR A 161 -11.82 -24.27 2.68
C THR A 161 -13.19 -23.73 2.27
N THR A 162 -13.93 -24.47 1.44
CA THR A 162 -15.37 -24.22 1.34
C THR A 162 -15.98 -24.49 2.72
N LEU A 163 -16.80 -23.57 3.25
CA LEU A 163 -17.49 -23.75 4.53
C LEU A 163 -18.05 -25.18 4.59
N SER A 164 -17.43 -26.03 5.42
CA SER A 164 -17.94 -27.36 5.68
C SER A 164 -19.37 -27.21 6.23
N ALA A 165 -20.26 -28.15 5.91
CA ALA A 165 -21.60 -28.15 6.50
C ALA A 165 -21.44 -27.96 8.03
N PRO A 166 -22.16 -27.01 8.65
CA PRO A 166 -21.92 -26.66 10.04
C PRO A 166 -21.95 -27.93 10.88
N VAL A 167 -20.84 -28.21 11.57
CA VAL A 167 -20.78 -29.32 12.52
C VAL A 167 -21.83 -29.01 13.58
N SER A 168 -22.71 -29.97 13.87
CA SER A 168 -23.71 -29.82 14.92
C SER A 168 -23.04 -29.61 16.27
N ILE A 169 -22.95 -28.36 16.71
CA ILE A 169 -22.50 -27.99 18.04
C ILE A 169 -23.72 -28.08 18.96
N THR A 170 -23.84 -29.18 19.68
CA THR A 170 -24.85 -29.34 20.73
C THR A 170 -24.25 -30.15 21.87
N TRP A 171 -23.77 -29.47 22.92
CA TRP A 171 -23.29 -30.12 24.14
C TRP A 171 -24.11 -29.67 25.34
N ASN A 172 -24.59 -30.65 26.12
CA ASN A 172 -25.32 -30.46 27.38
C ASN A 172 -26.55 -29.52 27.28
N GLY A 173 -27.16 -29.40 26.09
CA GLY A 173 -27.80 -28.16 25.65
C GLY A 173 -29.29 -27.95 25.95
N PHE A 174 -29.64 -26.66 25.91
CA PHE A 174 -30.98 -26.08 25.83
C PHE A 174 -31.46 -26.01 24.36
N THR A 175 -32.66 -25.51 24.11
CA THR A 175 -33.15 -25.20 22.75
C THR A 175 -33.22 -23.70 22.56
N ALA A 176 -32.59 -23.18 21.50
CA ALA A 176 -32.71 -21.81 21.03
C ALA A 176 -33.48 -21.78 19.71
N ASN A 177 -34.36 -20.79 19.54
CA ASN A 177 -35.07 -20.56 18.28
C ASN A 177 -35.18 -19.06 18.04
N TRP A 178 -35.06 -18.67 16.77
CA TRP A 178 -35.40 -17.32 16.33
C TRP A 178 -36.85 -16.99 16.71
N SER A 179 -37.09 -15.84 17.36
CA SER A 179 -38.43 -15.42 17.79
C SER A 179 -38.93 -14.15 17.09
N GLY A 180 -38.12 -13.57 16.20
CA GLY A 180 -38.47 -12.41 15.38
C GLY A 180 -37.57 -11.21 15.64
N GLN A 181 -37.90 -10.09 15.00
CA GLN A 181 -37.21 -8.81 15.18
C GLN A 181 -38.20 -7.75 15.65
N ASP A 182 -37.75 -6.92 16.59
CA ASP A 182 -38.47 -5.75 17.04
C ASP A 182 -38.71 -4.74 15.91
N THR A 183 -39.76 -3.94 16.05
CA THR A 183 -39.94 -2.76 15.20
C THR A 183 -38.91 -1.68 15.56
N THR A 184 -38.72 -0.67 14.69
CA THR A 184 -37.85 0.48 14.97
C THR A 184 -38.17 1.19 16.29
N GLN A 185 -39.45 1.24 16.69
CA GLN A 185 -39.89 1.88 17.95
C GLN A 185 -39.41 1.14 19.20
N ASN A 186 -39.14 -0.16 19.09
CA ASN A 186 -38.67 -1.00 20.18
C ASN A 186 -37.14 -1.24 20.11
N GLY A 187 -36.44 -0.60 19.17
CA GLY A 187 -34.99 -0.69 19.02
C GLY A 187 -34.50 -1.70 17.99
N GLY A 188 -35.39 -2.35 17.23
CA GLY A 188 -35.03 -3.13 16.05
C GLY A 188 -34.18 -4.38 16.29
N LYS A 189 -34.10 -4.86 17.53
CA LYS A 189 -33.26 -6.02 17.88
C LYS A 189 -33.92 -7.31 17.42
N VAL A 190 -33.10 -8.28 17.06
CA VAL A 190 -33.52 -9.66 16.87
C VAL A 190 -33.63 -10.33 18.24
N HIS A 191 -34.62 -11.19 18.41
CA HIS A 191 -34.84 -11.99 19.60
C HIS A 191 -34.66 -13.48 19.33
N VAL A 192 -34.10 -14.17 20.32
CA VAL A 192 -33.88 -15.60 20.34
C VAL A 192 -34.50 -16.16 21.61
N ALA A 193 -35.52 -16.99 21.44
CA ALA A 193 -36.20 -17.68 22.53
C ALA A 193 -35.41 -18.92 22.94
N VAL A 194 -34.98 -18.96 24.19
CA VAL A 194 -34.25 -20.06 24.82
C VAL A 194 -35.15 -20.82 25.78
N SER A 195 -35.12 -22.15 25.73
CA SER A 195 -35.91 -23.05 26.59
C SER A 195 -35.14 -24.30 26.99
N GLY A 196 -35.55 -24.95 28.08
CA GLY A 196 -34.86 -26.15 28.60
C GLY A 196 -33.70 -25.85 29.54
N LEU A 197 -33.62 -24.61 30.04
CA LEU A 197 -32.65 -24.21 31.06
C LEU A 197 -33.01 -24.80 32.42
N ASN A 198 -32.01 -25.03 33.27
CA ASN A 198 -32.25 -25.34 34.68
C ASN A 198 -32.64 -24.05 35.43
N PRO A 199 -33.83 -23.97 36.06
CA PRO A 199 -34.26 -22.75 36.77
C PRO A 199 -33.35 -22.31 37.92
N SER A 200 -32.50 -23.20 38.42
CA SER A 200 -31.58 -22.92 39.52
C SER A 200 -30.22 -22.38 39.05
N TYR A 201 -29.94 -22.38 37.74
CA TYR A 201 -28.67 -21.94 37.17
C TYR A 201 -28.86 -20.59 36.47
N PRO A 202 -28.33 -19.49 37.04
CA PRO A 202 -28.41 -18.18 36.41
C PRO A 202 -27.47 -18.09 35.21
N ILE A 203 -27.92 -17.49 34.11
CA ILE A 203 -27.05 -17.12 32.99
C ILE A 203 -26.17 -15.95 33.46
N LEU A 204 -24.88 -16.21 33.63
CA LEU A 204 -23.88 -15.24 34.04
C LEU A 204 -23.21 -14.57 32.85
N GLY A 205 -23.17 -15.24 31.69
CA GLY A 205 -22.75 -14.62 30.45
C GLY A 205 -23.18 -15.40 29.20
N ALA A 206 -23.09 -14.76 28.04
CA ALA A 206 -23.49 -15.33 26.77
C ALA A 206 -22.60 -14.85 25.61
N VAL A 207 -22.42 -15.70 24.60
CA VAL A 207 -21.82 -15.34 23.30
C VAL A 207 -22.71 -15.88 22.20
N LEU A 208 -23.03 -15.04 21.22
CA LEU A 208 -23.72 -15.41 19.99
C LEU A 208 -22.78 -15.12 18.83
N SER A 209 -22.57 -16.09 17.94
CA SER A 209 -21.80 -15.92 16.70
C SER A 209 -22.59 -16.42 15.51
N ASP A 210 -22.34 -15.82 14.35
CA ASP A 210 -22.73 -16.37 13.05
C ASP A 210 -21.66 -17.31 12.48
N GLN A 211 -22.01 -18.00 11.40
CA GLN A 211 -21.12 -18.89 10.64
C GLN A 211 -20.11 -18.16 9.74
N PHE A 212 -20.09 -16.82 9.74
CA PHE A 212 -19.32 -15.97 8.83
C PHE A 212 -18.29 -15.13 9.57
N ALA A 213 -17.87 -15.55 10.77
CA ALA A 213 -16.89 -14.85 11.58
C ALA A 213 -15.50 -14.87 10.92
N ASN A 214 -15.31 -14.09 9.86
CA ASN A 214 -14.08 -14.06 9.10
C ASN A 214 -12.93 -13.44 9.92
N ASN A 215 -11.69 -13.71 9.47
CA ASN A 215 -10.45 -13.30 10.11
C ASN A 215 -10.25 -11.77 10.25
N SER A 216 -11.06 -10.95 9.59
CA SER A 216 -10.92 -9.48 9.61
C SER A 216 -12.00 -8.75 10.39
N SER A 217 -13.14 -9.38 10.70
CA SER A 217 -14.24 -8.82 11.49
C SER A 217 -15.24 -9.90 11.93
N PRO A 218 -14.97 -10.60 13.05
CA PRO A 218 -15.87 -11.66 13.53
C PRO A 218 -17.20 -11.08 14.01
N SER A 219 -18.33 -11.58 13.48
CA SER A 219 -19.68 -11.22 13.89
C SER A 219 -20.06 -11.95 15.18
N TYR A 220 -19.78 -11.35 16.33
CA TYR A 220 -20.22 -11.91 17.61
C TYR A 220 -20.67 -10.86 18.62
N TRP A 221 -21.70 -11.24 19.37
CA TRP A 221 -22.31 -10.45 20.43
C TRP A 221 -22.05 -11.11 21.77
N THR A 222 -21.85 -10.30 22.82
CA THR A 222 -21.48 -10.83 24.14
C THR A 222 -22.30 -10.24 25.30
N TYR A 223 -22.43 -10.97 26.41
CA TYR A 223 -23.09 -10.53 27.64
C TYR A 223 -22.38 -11.05 28.89
N GLY A 224 -22.41 -10.26 29.97
CA GLY A 224 -22.11 -10.68 31.33
C GLY A 224 -20.64 -11.06 31.55
N THR A 225 -20.39 -12.20 32.20
CA THR A 225 -19.03 -12.77 32.42
C THR A 225 -18.30 -13.09 31.12
N LEU A 226 -19.03 -13.17 30.01
CA LEU A 226 -18.50 -13.40 28.67
C LEU A 226 -18.37 -12.11 27.85
N ALA A 227 -18.61 -10.94 28.46
CA ALA A 227 -18.47 -9.66 27.77
C ALA A 227 -17.00 -9.36 27.47
N SER A 228 -16.67 -9.16 26.20
CA SER A 228 -15.38 -8.54 25.86
C SER A 228 -15.47 -7.03 26.12
N SER A 229 -14.33 -6.37 26.34
CA SER A 229 -14.28 -4.91 26.51
C SER A 229 -14.61 -4.14 25.22
N SER A 230 -14.65 -4.81 24.07
CA SER A 230 -15.06 -4.28 22.76
C SER A 230 -15.47 -5.40 21.80
N PRO A 231 -16.69 -5.95 21.91
CA PRO A 231 -17.18 -6.93 20.94
C PRO A 231 -17.46 -6.20 19.62
N PRO A 232 -16.97 -6.71 18.47
CA PRO A 232 -17.13 -6.05 17.17
C PRO A 232 -18.59 -5.78 16.79
N SER A 233 -19.51 -6.65 17.21
CA SER A 233 -20.95 -6.56 16.85
C SER A 233 -21.84 -6.00 17.96
N GLY A 234 -21.28 -5.71 19.14
CA GLY A 234 -22.01 -5.13 20.27
C GLY A 234 -22.51 -6.14 21.31
N ALA A 235 -23.45 -5.69 22.14
CA ALA A 235 -23.90 -6.43 23.32
C ALA A 235 -25.11 -7.35 23.05
N LEU A 236 -25.15 -8.49 23.74
CA LEU A 236 -26.35 -9.29 23.95
C LEU A 236 -27.15 -8.73 25.13
N TYR A 237 -28.47 -8.83 25.03
CA TYR A 237 -29.40 -8.52 26.11
C TYR A 237 -30.07 -9.82 26.55
N VAL A 238 -29.87 -10.21 27.81
CA VAL A 238 -30.33 -11.49 28.33
C VAL A 238 -31.40 -11.29 29.40
N THR A 239 -32.58 -11.85 29.17
CA THR A 239 -33.69 -11.86 30.15
C THR A 239 -34.08 -13.29 30.48
N GLN A 240 -33.55 -13.84 31.58
CA GLN A 240 -33.90 -15.19 32.04
C GLN A 240 -35.15 -15.19 32.93
N THR A 241 -36.09 -16.07 32.63
CA THR A 241 -37.29 -16.34 33.44
C THR A 241 -37.43 -17.84 33.69
N GLY A 242 -36.93 -18.31 34.84
CA GLY A 242 -36.98 -19.74 35.22
C GLY A 242 -36.23 -20.63 34.23
N ALA A 243 -36.95 -21.56 33.60
CA ALA A 243 -36.39 -22.51 32.62
C ALA A 243 -36.27 -21.94 31.18
N THR A 244 -36.53 -20.64 31.00
CA THR A 244 -36.53 -19.96 29.70
C THR A 244 -35.71 -18.68 29.75
N ALA A 245 -35.23 -18.20 28.61
CA ALA A 245 -34.63 -16.89 28.48
C ALA A 245 -34.96 -16.26 27.12
N ASP A 246 -34.97 -14.94 27.06
CA ASP A 246 -34.96 -14.16 25.82
C ASP A 246 -33.57 -13.54 25.65
N ILE A 247 -32.96 -13.78 24.49
CA ILE A 247 -31.65 -13.24 24.12
C ILE A 247 -31.87 -12.30 22.95
N ALA A 248 -31.60 -11.01 23.11
CA ALA A 248 -31.76 -10.02 22.06
C ALA A 248 -30.43 -9.43 21.60
N PHE A 249 -30.31 -9.13 20.30
CA PHE A 249 -29.09 -8.57 19.69
C PHE A 249 -29.42 -7.63 18.51
N ALA A 250 -28.50 -6.72 18.19
CA ALA A 250 -28.62 -5.85 17.02
C ALA A 250 -27.99 -6.56 15.81
N PRO A 251 -28.76 -6.97 14.79
CA PRO A 251 -28.21 -7.68 13.64
C PRO A 251 -27.30 -6.76 12.81
N LEU A 252 -26.24 -7.34 12.22
CA LEU A 252 -25.32 -6.61 11.33
C LEU A 252 -25.64 -6.85 9.85
N GLY A 253 -26.26 -7.99 9.53
CA GLY A 253 -26.74 -8.33 8.19
C GLY A 253 -28.17 -8.88 8.24
N THR A 254 -28.59 -9.55 7.16
CA THR A 254 -29.95 -10.12 7.09
C THR A 254 -30.14 -11.37 7.94
N GLU A 255 -29.03 -12.03 8.33
CA GLU A 255 -28.95 -13.33 9.02
C GLU A 255 -29.76 -14.49 8.40
N ALA A 256 -30.39 -14.26 7.25
CA ALA A 256 -31.29 -15.21 6.61
C ALA A 256 -30.53 -16.45 6.15
N GLY A 257 -30.82 -17.59 6.78
CA GLY A 257 -30.17 -18.86 6.47
C GLY A 257 -28.77 -19.02 7.04
N ALA A 258 -28.29 -18.08 7.87
CA ALA A 258 -27.08 -18.24 8.65
C ALA A 258 -27.31 -19.25 9.78
N THR A 259 -26.36 -20.14 10.04
CA THR A 259 -26.36 -20.97 11.26
C THR A 259 -25.73 -20.16 12.38
N LEU A 260 -26.51 -19.86 13.42
CA LEU A 260 -26.06 -19.12 14.59
C LEU A 260 -25.75 -20.08 15.73
N THR A 261 -24.69 -19.80 16.49
CA THR A 261 -24.30 -20.58 17.68
C THR A 261 -24.40 -19.71 18.93
N LEU A 262 -25.26 -20.10 19.88
CA LEU A 262 -25.41 -19.45 21.18
C LEU A 262 -24.75 -20.30 22.27
N ARG A 263 -23.80 -19.70 22.99
CA ARG A 263 -23.14 -20.26 24.16
C ARG A 263 -23.58 -19.50 25.41
N LEU A 264 -23.95 -20.24 26.46
CA LEU A 264 -24.36 -19.71 27.76
C LEU A 264 -23.42 -20.20 28.86
N ASP A 265 -23.00 -19.27 29.72
CA ASP A 265 -22.22 -19.55 30.92
C ASP A 265 -23.10 -19.46 32.18
N PHE A 266 -22.99 -20.49 33.02
CA PHE A 266 -23.66 -20.60 34.31
C PHE A 266 -22.65 -20.58 35.48
N GLY A 267 -21.41 -20.14 35.25
CA GLY A 267 -20.34 -20.06 36.23
C GLY A 267 -19.90 -21.44 36.70
N SER A 268 -19.94 -21.69 38.02
CA SER A 268 -19.54 -22.97 38.61
C SER A 268 -20.36 -24.17 38.14
N TYR A 269 -21.50 -23.94 37.48
CA TYR A 269 -22.37 -24.99 36.94
C TYR A 269 -22.01 -25.39 35.49
N GLY A 270 -20.98 -24.79 34.92
CA GLY A 270 -20.48 -25.07 33.58
C GLY A 270 -21.21 -24.29 32.50
N GLN A 271 -20.99 -24.68 31.25
CA GLN A 271 -21.49 -23.99 30.07
C GLN A 271 -22.28 -24.93 29.16
N GLN A 272 -23.17 -24.35 28.36
CA GLN A 272 -24.00 -25.06 27.40
C GLN A 272 -24.03 -24.30 26.08
N ALA A 273 -24.22 -25.00 24.96
CA ALA A 273 -24.36 -24.37 23.66
C ALA A 273 -25.49 -25.01 22.84
N ALA A 274 -26.11 -24.19 21.99
CA ALA A 274 -27.08 -24.64 21.00
C ALA A 274 -26.91 -23.86 19.69
N GLN A 275 -27.15 -24.54 18.58
CA GLN A 275 -27.23 -23.95 17.26
C GLN A 275 -28.69 -23.80 16.81
N PHE A 276 -28.95 -22.77 16.03
CA PHE A 276 -30.25 -22.49 15.43
C PHE A 276 -30.09 -21.71 14.13
N LEU A 277 -31.11 -21.75 13.28
CA LEU A 277 -31.09 -21.04 12.01
C LEU A 277 -31.53 -19.58 12.21
N GLY A 278 -30.78 -18.65 11.64
CA GLY A 278 -31.18 -17.26 11.48
C GLY A 278 -32.29 -17.11 10.42
N GLU A 279 -33.22 -16.20 10.68
CA GLU A 279 -34.24 -15.80 9.71
C GLU A 279 -33.96 -14.39 9.20
N SER A 280 -34.73 -13.93 8.21
CA SER A 280 -34.58 -12.58 7.66
C SER A 280 -34.82 -11.51 8.73
N CYS A 281 -33.87 -10.61 8.87
CA CYS A 281 -33.98 -9.36 9.62
C CYS A 281 -33.51 -8.16 8.79
N ASP A 282 -33.82 -6.97 9.29
CA ASP A 282 -33.42 -5.69 8.72
C ASP A 282 -32.58 -4.90 9.74
N PRO A 283 -31.24 -4.87 9.58
CA PRO A 283 -30.35 -4.05 10.42
C PRO A 283 -30.77 -2.59 10.53
N GLY A 284 -31.38 -2.04 9.48
CA GLY A 284 -31.87 -0.66 9.44
C GLY A 284 -32.92 -0.35 10.51
N LEU A 285 -33.61 -1.35 11.07
CA LEU A 285 -34.56 -1.13 12.18
C LEU A 285 -33.88 -0.76 13.50
N THR A 286 -32.58 -1.02 13.66
CA THR A 286 -31.82 -0.66 14.88
C THR A 286 -31.38 0.79 14.91
N VAL A 287 -31.49 1.50 13.78
CA VAL A 287 -31.04 2.87 13.60
C VAL A 287 -32.18 3.76 13.15
N ALA A 288 -32.03 5.07 13.35
CA ALA A 288 -33.03 6.04 12.93
C ALA A 288 -33.17 6.03 11.40
N ASN A 289 -34.40 6.10 10.90
CA ASN A 289 -34.67 6.25 9.48
C ASN A 289 -34.67 7.74 9.08
N ILE A 290 -34.52 8.01 7.78
CA ILE A 290 -34.61 9.34 7.18
C ILE A 290 -35.92 10.00 7.58
N GLN A 291 -35.83 11.25 8.06
CA GLN A 291 -37.02 12.03 8.40
C GLN A 291 -37.82 12.37 7.15
N GLY A 292 -39.15 12.37 7.24
CA GLY A 292 -40.03 12.79 6.13
C GLY A 292 -40.02 14.31 5.82
N THR A 293 -39.04 15.05 6.34
CA THR A 293 -38.87 16.50 6.16
C THR A 293 -37.94 16.79 5.00
N SER A 294 -38.21 17.85 4.24
CA SER A 294 -37.37 18.23 3.10
C SER A 294 -37.09 19.72 3.03
N LYS A 295 -35.93 20.07 2.47
CA LYS A 295 -35.50 21.44 2.22
C LYS A 295 -34.93 21.56 0.81
N THR A 296 -35.19 22.69 0.13
CA THR A 296 -34.49 23.04 -1.10
C THR A 296 -33.44 24.09 -0.80
N GLU A 297 -32.20 23.76 -1.09
CA GLU A 297 -31.05 24.64 -0.94
C GLU A 297 -30.70 25.33 -2.25
N THR A 298 -30.20 26.57 -2.16
CA THR A 298 -29.79 27.37 -3.31
C THR A 298 -28.30 27.75 -3.21
N PRO A 299 -27.57 27.80 -4.34
CA PRO A 299 -26.15 28.17 -4.34
C PRO A 299 -25.90 29.57 -3.74
N GLY A 300 -24.76 29.74 -3.06
CA GLY A 300 -24.35 30.97 -2.35
C GLY A 300 -22.83 30.99 -2.11
N THR A 301 -22.32 31.89 -1.27
CA THR A 301 -20.90 31.88 -0.88
C THR A 301 -20.70 32.55 0.49
N PRO A 302 -20.18 31.83 1.52
CA PRO A 302 -20.01 30.38 1.60
C PRO A 302 -21.34 29.64 1.84
N ASN A 303 -21.47 28.38 1.38
CA ASN A 303 -22.66 27.54 1.57
C ASN A 303 -22.55 26.55 2.73
N SER A 304 -21.36 26.38 3.28
CA SER A 304 -21.03 25.30 4.20
C SER A 304 -21.89 25.29 5.46
N ASP A 305 -22.06 26.43 6.13
CA ASP A 305 -22.88 26.55 7.34
C ASP A 305 -24.36 26.21 7.09
N PHE A 306 -24.90 26.65 5.95
CA PHE A 306 -26.30 26.41 5.60
C PHE A 306 -26.54 24.95 5.28
N LEU A 307 -25.73 24.37 4.38
CA LEU A 307 -25.87 22.97 4.00
C LEU A 307 -25.63 22.03 5.19
N GLN A 308 -24.66 22.38 6.06
CA GLN A 308 -24.43 21.65 7.31
C GLN A 308 -25.61 21.74 8.27
N ALA A 309 -26.20 22.94 8.45
CA ALA A 309 -27.37 23.12 9.30
C ALA A 309 -28.57 22.36 8.76
N ASP A 310 -28.81 22.37 7.45
CA ASP A 310 -29.93 21.65 6.85
C ASP A 310 -29.73 20.13 6.92
N ALA A 311 -28.50 19.63 6.74
CA ALA A 311 -28.18 18.21 6.88
C ALA A 311 -28.44 17.66 8.29
N ASN A 312 -28.40 18.52 9.31
CA ASN A 312 -28.72 18.16 10.68
C ASN A 312 -30.23 18.23 11.01
N ASN A 313 -31.04 18.88 10.17
CA ASN A 313 -32.44 19.23 10.49
C ASN A 313 -33.48 18.63 9.54
N TYR A 314 -33.09 18.23 8.33
CA TYR A 314 -34.01 17.72 7.30
C TYR A 314 -33.57 16.34 6.81
N GLY A 315 -34.53 15.48 6.52
CA GLY A 315 -34.24 14.15 5.97
C GLY A 315 -33.96 14.16 4.46
N THR A 316 -34.41 15.15 3.70
CA THR A 316 -34.06 15.29 2.27
C THR A 316 -33.69 16.72 1.92
N ILE A 317 -32.54 16.90 1.29
CA ILE A 317 -32.05 18.18 0.79
C ILE A 317 -31.99 18.13 -0.73
N TYR A 318 -32.77 19.00 -1.37
CA TYR A 318 -32.77 19.21 -2.81
C TYR A 318 -31.82 20.37 -3.17
N LEU A 319 -30.77 20.09 -3.93
CA LEU A 319 -29.85 21.10 -4.44
C LEU A 319 -30.41 21.73 -5.72
N SER A 320 -30.58 23.04 -5.73
CA SER A 320 -30.88 23.79 -6.96
C SER A 320 -29.67 23.82 -7.89
N THR A 321 -29.88 24.20 -9.15
CA THR A 321 -28.77 24.27 -10.12
C THR A 321 -27.73 25.31 -9.71
N GLY A 322 -26.45 24.92 -9.68
CA GLY A 322 -25.32 25.82 -9.49
C GLY A 322 -24.19 25.25 -8.62
N THR A 323 -23.29 26.13 -8.21
CA THR A 323 -22.06 25.80 -7.49
C THR A 323 -22.15 26.19 -6.02
N TYR A 324 -21.96 25.23 -5.12
CA TYR A 324 -21.97 25.41 -3.68
C TYR A 324 -20.52 25.43 -3.17
N TYR A 325 -20.07 26.57 -2.66
CA TYR A 325 -18.71 26.71 -2.14
C TYR A 325 -18.66 26.28 -0.67
N MET A 326 -17.80 25.31 -0.36
CA MET A 326 -17.63 24.70 0.94
C MET A 326 -16.24 25.04 1.48
N ASP A 327 -16.14 25.71 2.62
CA ASP A 327 -14.89 26.11 3.28
C ASP A 327 -14.60 25.29 4.57
N GLN A 328 -15.43 24.30 4.83
CA GLN A 328 -15.32 23.31 5.91
C GLN A 328 -15.87 21.96 5.43
N GLN A 329 -15.57 20.90 6.18
CA GLN A 329 -16.09 19.56 5.96
C GLN A 329 -17.63 19.54 6.09
N LEU A 330 -18.29 18.68 5.33
CA LEU A 330 -19.72 18.41 5.49
C LEU A 330 -19.90 17.15 6.35
N ILE A 331 -20.37 17.32 7.58
CA ILE A 331 -20.53 16.24 8.56
C ILE A 331 -21.99 15.82 8.63
N LEU A 332 -22.27 14.58 8.23
CA LEU A 332 -23.60 13.99 8.19
C LEU A 332 -23.86 13.20 9.47
N ASN A 333 -24.34 13.91 10.51
CA ASN A 333 -24.64 13.35 11.82
C ASN A 333 -26.01 12.65 11.91
N GLN A 334 -26.87 12.84 10.91
CA GLN A 334 -28.25 12.34 10.87
C GLN A 334 -28.52 11.60 9.56
N PRO A 335 -29.50 10.68 9.54
CA PRO A 335 -30.02 10.10 8.31
C PRO A 335 -30.50 11.18 7.34
N VAL A 336 -29.90 11.25 6.14
CA VAL A 336 -30.20 12.31 5.17
C VAL A 336 -29.99 11.85 3.73
N THR A 337 -30.88 12.29 2.84
CA THR A 337 -30.70 12.24 1.40
C THR A 337 -30.31 13.62 0.88
N ILE A 338 -29.20 13.71 0.15
CA ILE A 338 -28.80 14.93 -0.58
C ILE A 338 -28.79 14.61 -2.07
N CYS A 339 -29.61 15.33 -2.84
CA CYS A 339 -29.70 15.15 -4.29
C CYS A 339 -30.09 16.45 -5.00
N PRO A 340 -29.81 16.62 -6.31
CA PRO A 340 -30.36 17.73 -7.05
C PRO A 340 -31.89 17.71 -7.09
N ALA A 341 -32.50 18.89 -7.13
CA ALA A 341 -33.89 19.01 -7.54
C ALA A 341 -34.09 18.38 -8.94
N PRO A 342 -35.28 17.86 -9.28
CA PRO A 342 -35.50 17.21 -10.58
C PRO A 342 -35.06 18.10 -11.76
N GLY A 343 -34.10 17.59 -12.56
CA GLY A 343 -33.54 18.31 -13.71
C GLY A 343 -32.47 19.37 -13.39
N ALA A 344 -32.07 19.52 -12.12
CA ALA A 344 -31.01 20.42 -11.71
C ALA A 344 -29.62 19.76 -11.78
N ASN A 345 -28.59 20.57 -12.01
CA ASN A 345 -27.19 20.15 -11.92
C ASN A 345 -26.51 20.94 -10.80
N ALA A 346 -26.05 20.25 -9.75
CA ALA A 346 -25.38 20.86 -8.61
C ALA A 346 -23.92 20.40 -8.51
N THR A 347 -23.03 21.31 -8.13
CA THR A 347 -21.61 21.01 -7.86
C THR A 347 -21.22 21.56 -6.49
N LEU A 348 -20.71 20.72 -5.61
CA LEU A 348 -20.03 21.15 -4.38
C LEU A 348 -18.55 21.36 -4.70
N VAL A 349 -18.03 22.54 -4.38
CA VAL A 349 -16.60 22.89 -4.53
C VAL A 349 -16.04 23.12 -3.14
N PHE A 350 -15.18 22.21 -2.68
CA PHE A 350 -14.49 22.35 -1.41
C PHE A 350 -13.23 23.20 -1.55
N SER A 351 -12.96 24.02 -0.53
CA SER A 351 -11.71 24.73 -0.29
C SER A 351 -11.34 24.58 1.19
N GLN A 352 -10.06 24.48 1.52
CA GLN A 352 -9.60 24.37 2.91
C GLN A 352 -8.82 25.64 3.29
N PRO A 353 -9.44 26.62 3.96
CA PRO A 353 -8.74 27.79 4.45
C PRO A 353 -7.66 27.37 5.45
N GLN A 354 -6.42 27.81 5.19
CA GLN A 354 -5.28 27.57 6.08
C GLN A 354 -5.15 28.67 7.13
N SER A 355 -4.76 28.27 8.35
CA SER A 355 -4.43 29.19 9.43
C SER A 355 -2.93 29.44 9.48
N SER A 356 -2.54 30.70 9.73
CA SER A 356 -1.13 31.12 9.79
C SER A 356 -0.37 30.61 11.02
N THR A 357 -1.05 29.98 12.00
CA THR A 357 -0.44 29.51 13.25
C THR A 357 -0.64 28.03 13.52
N THR A 358 -1.60 27.39 12.87
CA THR A 358 -1.91 25.96 13.06
C THR A 358 -2.49 25.43 11.76
N PRO A 359 -1.84 24.48 11.09
CA PRO A 359 -2.36 23.91 9.86
C PRO A 359 -3.77 23.35 10.07
N ASN A 360 -4.69 23.69 9.18
CA ASN A 360 -6.03 23.12 9.18
C ASN A 360 -5.95 21.82 8.38
N VAL A 361 -6.24 20.68 9.01
CA VAL A 361 -6.05 19.35 8.43
C VAL A 361 -7.38 18.60 8.47
N TRP A 362 -7.80 18.01 7.36
CA TRP A 362 -9.08 17.29 7.24
C TRP A 362 -8.85 15.79 7.08
N SER A 363 -9.75 14.96 7.58
CA SER A 363 -9.75 13.52 7.27
C SER A 363 -10.54 13.20 6.00
N ASP A 364 -11.47 14.08 5.63
CA ASP A 364 -12.49 13.88 4.61
C ASP A 364 -13.13 15.21 4.17
N ALA A 365 -13.77 15.25 3.00
CA ALA A 365 -14.58 16.40 2.59
C ALA A 365 -16.04 16.24 3.03
N ILE A 366 -16.54 15.00 2.97
CA ILE A 366 -17.83 14.60 3.50
C ILE A 366 -17.61 13.48 4.51
N GLU A 367 -17.94 13.75 5.77
CA GLU A 367 -17.88 12.79 6.87
C GLU A 367 -19.27 12.19 7.12
N ILE A 368 -19.39 10.87 7.07
CA ILE A 368 -20.65 10.14 7.29
C ILE A 368 -20.60 9.48 8.66
N LYS A 369 -21.39 9.99 9.60
CA LYS A 369 -21.49 9.47 10.99
C LYS A 369 -22.80 8.74 11.28
N SER A 370 -23.68 8.61 10.28
CA SER A 370 -25.03 8.07 10.44
C SER A 370 -25.36 7.05 9.35
N SER A 371 -26.20 6.07 9.68
CA SER A 371 -26.83 5.16 8.73
C SER A 371 -27.91 5.87 7.89
N HIS A 372 -28.38 5.22 6.83
CA HIS A 372 -29.38 5.73 5.90
C HIS A 372 -29.00 7.08 5.28
N VAL A 373 -27.72 7.23 4.92
CA VAL A 373 -27.23 8.40 4.18
C VAL A 373 -27.24 8.10 2.69
N THR A 374 -27.86 8.99 1.90
CA THR A 374 -27.90 8.88 0.43
C THR A 374 -27.34 10.16 -0.20
N LEU A 375 -26.28 10.02 -1.00
CA LEU A 375 -25.72 11.08 -1.84
C LEU A 375 -25.97 10.73 -3.30
N GLN A 376 -26.68 11.59 -4.03
CA GLN A 376 -27.11 11.24 -5.39
C GLN A 376 -27.01 12.39 -6.39
N GLY A 377 -26.45 12.12 -7.58
CA GLY A 377 -26.66 12.92 -8.78
C GLY A 377 -25.92 14.27 -8.86
N PHE A 378 -25.11 14.64 -7.86
CA PHE A 378 -24.36 15.90 -7.88
C PHE A 378 -22.85 15.68 -8.04
N SER A 379 -22.13 16.76 -8.33
CA SER A 379 -20.68 16.74 -8.55
C SER A 379 -19.90 17.22 -7.33
N ILE A 380 -18.72 16.65 -7.08
CA ILE A 380 -17.77 17.09 -6.04
C ILE A 380 -16.47 17.52 -6.70
N ARG A 381 -15.97 18.72 -6.35
CA ARG A 381 -14.74 19.32 -6.85
C ARG A 381 -13.97 19.98 -5.70
N PHE A 382 -12.71 20.28 -5.95
CA PHE A 382 -11.80 20.90 -4.99
C PHE A 382 -11.15 22.15 -5.61
N MET A 383 -10.87 23.16 -4.77
CA MET A 383 -10.23 24.41 -5.13
C MET A 383 -9.18 24.78 -4.07
N GLY A 384 -7.93 24.95 -4.51
CA GLY A 384 -6.78 25.21 -3.62
C GLY A 384 -6.20 23.91 -3.02
N SER A 385 -5.18 24.08 -2.18
CA SER A 385 -4.47 22.95 -1.55
C SER A 385 -5.23 22.42 -0.33
N PHE A 386 -5.09 21.12 -0.09
CA PHE A 386 -5.72 20.41 1.02
C PHE A 386 -4.66 19.62 1.80
N LEU A 387 -4.60 19.84 3.11
CA LEU A 387 -3.88 19.03 4.08
C LEU A 387 -4.81 17.95 4.62
N TRP A 388 -4.40 16.69 4.48
CA TRP A 388 -5.16 15.54 4.99
C TRP A 388 -4.51 14.91 6.22
N THR A 389 -5.28 14.23 7.07
CA THR A 389 -4.74 13.55 8.27
C THR A 389 -4.41 12.09 7.96
N THR A 390 -3.15 11.69 7.89
CA THR A 390 -2.74 10.27 7.72
C THR A 390 -2.59 9.50 9.04
N THR A 391 -2.59 10.20 10.17
CA THR A 391 -2.26 9.62 11.48
C THR A 391 -3.51 9.15 12.22
N GLY A 392 -3.71 7.83 12.36
CA GLY A 392 -4.72 7.29 13.29
C GLY A 392 -5.48 6.02 12.90
N GLY A 393 -5.10 5.30 11.83
CA GLY A 393 -5.68 3.99 11.52
C GLY A 393 -7.13 4.00 10.99
N SER A 394 -7.74 5.19 10.82
CA SER A 394 -8.94 5.37 10.00
C SER A 394 -8.49 5.96 8.66
N ALA A 395 -8.67 5.23 7.55
CA ALA A 395 -8.22 5.71 6.25
C ALA A 395 -8.91 7.03 5.85
N THR A 396 -8.20 7.90 5.14
CA THR A 396 -8.73 9.18 4.61
C THR A 396 -9.52 8.97 3.34
N GLY A 397 -10.42 9.90 3.00
CA GLY A 397 -11.09 9.88 1.70
C GLY A 397 -12.02 11.06 1.45
N VAL A 398 -12.31 11.37 0.19
CA VAL A 398 -13.23 12.48 -0.18
C VAL A 398 -14.59 12.30 0.50
N ILE A 399 -15.15 11.09 0.45
CA ILE A 399 -16.30 10.67 1.24
C ILE A 399 -15.83 9.58 2.18
N ASN A 400 -16.02 9.77 3.49
CA ASN A 400 -15.53 8.83 4.50
C ASN A 400 -16.61 8.47 5.52
N THR A 401 -16.52 7.28 6.09
CA THR A 401 -17.46 6.75 7.09
C THR A 401 -16.80 6.65 8.45
N TYR A 402 -17.53 7.07 9.48
CA TYR A 402 -17.14 7.03 10.88
C TYR A 402 -18.25 6.44 11.75
N ASN A 403 -17.85 5.88 12.88
CA ASN A 403 -18.75 5.28 13.88
C ASN A 403 -19.57 4.08 13.37
N SER A 404 -19.05 3.38 12.36
CA SER A 404 -19.60 2.14 11.82
C SER A 404 -21.09 2.21 11.44
N PRO A 405 -21.47 3.06 10.46
CA PRO A 405 -22.86 3.14 10.02
C PRO A 405 -23.29 1.82 9.37
N ILE A 406 -24.60 1.54 9.42
CA ILE A 406 -25.17 0.32 8.85
C ILE A 406 -25.13 0.41 7.33
N ASP A 407 -25.70 1.47 6.75
CA ASP A 407 -25.83 1.60 5.31
C ASP A 407 -25.51 3.01 4.79
N VAL A 408 -24.85 3.06 3.63
CA VAL A 408 -24.56 4.29 2.90
C VAL A 408 -24.78 4.07 1.39
N THR A 409 -25.44 5.02 0.74
CA THR A 409 -25.67 5.00 -0.71
C THR A 409 -25.05 6.19 -1.40
N THR A 410 -24.26 5.92 -2.45
CA THR A 410 -23.80 6.92 -3.42
C THR A 410 -24.25 6.50 -4.82
N SER A 411 -24.95 7.38 -5.53
CA SER A 411 -25.44 7.04 -6.87
C SER A 411 -25.42 8.19 -7.89
N GLY A 412 -24.98 7.92 -9.12
CA GLY A 412 -24.99 8.92 -10.19
C GLY A 412 -24.13 10.15 -9.92
N MET A 413 -23.17 10.06 -9.00
CA MET A 413 -22.30 11.17 -8.60
C MET A 413 -21.19 11.38 -9.63
N ASN A 414 -20.65 12.59 -9.71
CA ASN A 414 -19.42 12.88 -10.43
C ASN A 414 -18.36 13.42 -9.46
N ILE A 415 -17.47 12.54 -9.01
CA ILE A 415 -16.51 12.82 -7.94
C ILE A 415 -15.13 12.96 -8.57
N GLN A 416 -14.51 14.12 -8.37
CA GLN A 416 -13.11 14.34 -8.67
C GLN A 416 -12.38 14.65 -7.37
N GLY A 417 -11.35 13.86 -7.05
CA GLY A 417 -10.50 14.08 -5.88
C GLY A 417 -9.63 15.34 -6.04
N PRO A 418 -9.08 15.87 -4.93
CA PRO A 418 -8.11 16.96 -5.02
C PRO A 418 -6.85 16.47 -5.73
N THR A 419 -6.14 17.35 -6.42
CA THR A 419 -4.69 17.18 -6.61
C THR A 419 -4.08 17.23 -5.20
N GLN A 420 -3.53 16.13 -4.70
CA GLN A 420 -3.07 16.06 -3.31
C GLN A 420 -2.00 17.16 -3.07
N SER A 421 -2.08 17.89 -1.96
CA SER A 421 -0.92 18.64 -1.46
C SER A 421 0.07 17.60 -0.95
N LEU A 422 1.31 17.57 -1.46
CA LEU A 422 2.23 16.45 -1.22
C LEU A 422 2.83 16.43 0.22
N PHE A 423 2.13 17.01 1.19
CA PHE A 423 2.47 16.94 2.61
C PHE A 423 2.29 15.53 3.21
N ASP A 424 1.41 14.69 2.64
CA ASP A 424 1.02 13.39 3.24
C ASP A 424 2.00 12.24 3.02
N GLN A 425 2.89 12.31 2.02
CA GLN A 425 3.90 11.25 1.83
C GLN A 425 4.98 11.25 2.93
N ALA A 426 5.00 12.29 3.79
CA ALA A 426 5.95 12.40 4.89
C ALA A 426 5.62 11.52 6.11
N THR A 427 4.54 10.73 6.11
CA THR A 427 4.10 9.99 7.31
C THR A 427 3.57 8.55 7.11
N ASP A 428 3.59 7.97 5.90
CA ASP A 428 3.11 6.59 5.66
C ASP A 428 4.26 5.58 5.42
N PRO A 429 4.44 4.54 6.27
CA PRO A 429 5.52 3.56 6.13
C PRO A 429 5.17 2.49 5.09
N GLY A 430 5.50 2.74 3.82
CA GLY A 430 5.39 1.73 2.77
C GLY A 430 5.40 2.19 1.32
N ALA A 431 5.40 3.50 1.04
CA ALA A 431 5.34 3.98 -0.34
C ALA A 431 6.67 3.77 -1.09
N SER A 432 6.69 2.83 -2.03
CA SER A 432 7.71 2.74 -3.07
C SER A 432 7.61 3.95 -4.01
N VAL A 433 8.76 4.49 -4.42
CA VAL A 433 8.88 5.54 -5.47
C VAL A 433 8.14 5.05 -6.74
N PRO A 434 7.06 5.72 -7.19
CA PRO A 434 6.29 5.24 -8.33
C PRO A 434 7.00 5.57 -9.64
N THR A 435 7.07 4.58 -10.51
CA THR A 435 7.23 4.79 -11.93
C THR A 435 5.85 5.14 -12.54
N SER A 436 5.72 6.22 -13.32
CA SER A 436 4.53 6.47 -14.15
C SER A 436 4.53 5.48 -15.32
N GLN A 437 4.11 4.25 -15.03
CA GLN A 437 3.90 3.22 -16.03
C GLN A 437 2.64 3.57 -16.82
N VAL A 438 2.82 3.97 -18.08
CA VAL A 438 1.72 4.37 -18.97
C VAL A 438 1.26 3.22 -19.85
N LEU A 439 2.05 2.14 -19.90
CA LEU A 439 1.71 0.87 -20.51
C LEU A 439 2.36 -0.28 -19.72
N ALA A 440 1.57 -1.26 -19.33
CA ALA A 440 2.05 -2.55 -18.86
C ALA A 440 1.32 -3.63 -19.65
N ASP A 441 2.05 -4.54 -20.26
CA ASP A 441 1.43 -5.73 -20.83
C ASP A 441 2.24 -6.98 -20.51
N THR A 442 1.57 -7.94 -19.90
CA THR A 442 2.15 -9.24 -19.53
C THR A 442 1.92 -10.29 -20.61
N PHE A 443 1.14 -9.96 -21.66
CA PHE A 443 0.80 -10.85 -22.78
C PHE A 443 0.20 -12.20 -22.34
N THR A 444 -0.57 -12.16 -21.26
CA THR A 444 -1.24 -13.34 -20.66
C THR A 444 -2.59 -13.64 -21.32
N ALA A 445 -3.10 -12.78 -22.18
CA ALA A 445 -4.31 -13.04 -22.93
C ALA A 445 -4.03 -13.95 -24.14
N ASN A 446 -5.07 -14.60 -24.65
CA ASN A 446 -4.99 -15.45 -25.85
C ASN A 446 -5.24 -14.68 -27.15
N THR A 447 -5.41 -13.35 -27.05
CA THR A 447 -5.70 -12.44 -28.16
C THR A 447 -5.12 -11.06 -27.86
N LEU A 448 -4.47 -10.45 -28.85
CA LEU A 448 -3.88 -9.12 -28.72
C LEU A 448 -4.90 -8.08 -28.26
N GLY A 449 -4.64 -7.45 -27.12
CA GLY A 449 -5.52 -6.45 -26.52
C GLY A 449 -5.74 -5.20 -27.39
N SER A 450 -6.85 -4.49 -27.18
CA SER A 450 -7.20 -3.27 -27.95
C SER A 450 -6.25 -2.08 -27.73
N GLN A 451 -5.34 -2.20 -26.76
CA GLN A 451 -4.26 -1.25 -26.48
C GLN A 451 -3.11 -1.31 -27.49
N TRP A 452 -3.16 -2.24 -28.45
CA TRP A 452 -2.14 -2.41 -29.48
C TRP A 452 -2.73 -2.26 -30.89
N THR A 453 -1.97 -1.63 -31.78
CA THR A 453 -2.25 -1.49 -33.21
C THR A 453 -1.17 -2.20 -34.00
N VAL A 454 -1.55 -3.20 -34.80
CA VAL A 454 -0.62 -3.96 -35.64
C VAL A 454 -0.38 -3.23 -36.96
N LEU A 455 0.87 -2.80 -37.18
CA LEU A 455 1.37 -2.30 -38.46
C LEU A 455 2.16 -3.42 -39.15
N GLY A 456 1.41 -4.38 -39.72
CA GLY A 456 1.93 -5.51 -40.50
C GLY A 456 2.58 -6.64 -39.69
N GLY A 457 3.01 -7.70 -40.37
CA GLY A 457 3.51 -8.94 -39.75
C GLY A 457 2.41 -9.93 -39.34
N SER A 458 2.83 -11.03 -38.72
CA SER A 458 1.93 -12.02 -38.10
C SER A 458 2.26 -12.12 -36.62
N TRP A 459 1.32 -11.70 -35.79
CA TRP A 459 1.50 -11.54 -34.34
C TRP A 459 0.52 -12.43 -33.59
N THR A 460 1.04 -13.16 -32.60
CA THR A 460 0.25 -14.06 -31.76
C THR A 460 0.58 -13.82 -30.29
N GLU A 461 -0.44 -13.60 -29.47
CA GLU A 461 -0.31 -13.51 -28.03
C GLU A 461 -0.69 -14.84 -27.37
N GLY A 462 0.08 -15.27 -26.39
CA GLY A 462 -0.28 -16.39 -25.52
C GLY A 462 0.86 -16.82 -24.58
N ASN A 463 0.48 -17.42 -23.44
CA ASN A 463 1.42 -17.92 -22.43
C ASN A 463 2.43 -16.86 -21.90
N GLY A 464 1.99 -15.61 -21.77
CA GLY A 464 2.82 -14.52 -21.25
C GLY A 464 3.82 -13.99 -22.29
N THR A 465 3.54 -14.15 -23.58
CA THR A 465 4.45 -13.79 -24.67
C THR A 465 3.66 -13.26 -25.86
N LEU A 466 4.16 -12.18 -26.46
CA LEU A 466 3.75 -11.73 -27.80
C LEU A 466 4.81 -12.17 -28.80
N SER A 467 4.41 -12.88 -29.85
CA SER A 467 5.33 -13.44 -30.83
C SER A 467 5.07 -12.86 -32.22
N GLN A 468 6.11 -12.33 -32.85
CA GLN A 468 6.17 -12.19 -34.29
C GLN A 468 6.57 -13.55 -34.88
N THR A 469 5.74 -14.10 -35.77
CA THR A 469 5.95 -15.43 -36.37
C THR A 469 6.18 -15.42 -37.89
N ALA A 470 6.14 -14.24 -38.53
CA ALA A 470 6.29 -14.12 -39.98
C ALA A 470 7.76 -14.28 -40.41
N ASN A 471 8.06 -15.44 -40.99
CA ASN A 471 9.39 -15.83 -41.49
C ASN A 471 9.55 -15.73 -43.03
N GLY A 472 8.55 -15.16 -43.72
CA GLY A 472 8.61 -14.94 -45.16
C GLY A 472 9.46 -13.71 -45.50
N TRP A 473 10.25 -13.82 -46.58
CA TRP A 473 10.97 -12.67 -47.13
C TRP A 473 9.98 -11.65 -47.69
N ASP A 474 9.83 -10.53 -47.01
CA ASP A 474 8.98 -9.41 -47.45
C ASP A 474 9.65 -8.09 -47.09
N SER A 475 9.17 -6.99 -47.69
CA SER A 475 9.64 -5.62 -47.43
C SER A 475 8.64 -4.84 -46.57
N GLY A 476 7.80 -5.55 -45.80
CA GLY A 476 6.73 -4.95 -45.01
C GLY A 476 7.21 -4.54 -43.62
N ILE A 477 6.67 -3.42 -43.13
CA ILE A 477 6.78 -3.05 -41.71
C ILE A 477 6.08 -4.13 -40.89
N LYS A 478 6.72 -4.58 -39.81
CA LYS A 478 6.13 -5.53 -38.86
C LYS A 478 6.35 -4.96 -37.47
N LYS A 479 5.46 -4.07 -37.06
CA LYS A 479 5.48 -3.44 -35.74
C LYS A 479 4.14 -3.58 -35.04
N VAL A 480 4.16 -3.55 -33.72
CA VAL A 480 2.95 -3.41 -32.91
C VAL A 480 3.09 -2.15 -32.06
N LEU A 481 2.27 -1.15 -32.35
CA LEU A 481 2.30 0.17 -31.71
C LEU A 481 1.28 0.24 -30.59
N VAL A 482 1.56 1.03 -29.57
CA VAL A 482 0.55 1.39 -28.57
C VAL A 482 -0.60 2.15 -29.22
N ASN A 483 -1.83 1.73 -28.98
CA ASN A 483 -3.04 2.36 -29.50
C ASN A 483 -3.44 3.56 -28.62
N SER A 484 -2.85 4.73 -28.89
CA SER A 484 -3.21 6.01 -28.27
C SER A 484 -3.55 7.05 -29.33
N THR A 485 -4.55 7.89 -29.05
CA THR A 485 -4.94 9.02 -29.93
C THR A 485 -4.11 10.27 -29.73
N THR A 486 -3.23 10.29 -28.72
CA THR A 486 -2.43 11.46 -28.35
C THR A 486 -0.96 11.02 -28.27
N PRO A 487 -0.05 11.60 -29.07
CA PRO A 487 1.39 11.38 -28.92
C PRO A 487 1.84 11.77 -27.52
N TYR A 488 2.83 11.07 -26.95
CA TYR A 488 3.28 11.38 -25.61
C TYR A 488 4.20 12.60 -25.61
N PRO A 489 3.87 13.68 -24.88
CA PRO A 489 4.69 14.87 -24.86
C PRO A 489 5.85 14.68 -23.87
N GLY A 490 7.09 14.60 -24.36
CA GLY A 490 8.29 14.65 -23.53
C GLY A 490 9.20 13.43 -23.69
N ALA A 491 9.92 13.08 -22.62
CA ALA A 491 10.81 11.93 -22.62
C ALA A 491 10.02 10.61 -22.53
N GLU A 492 10.40 9.63 -23.35
CA GLU A 492 9.78 8.32 -23.44
C GLU A 492 10.76 7.22 -23.02
N GLU A 493 10.29 6.18 -22.34
CA GLU A 493 11.03 4.95 -22.07
C GLU A 493 10.21 3.71 -22.46
N ILE A 494 10.90 2.73 -23.04
CA ILE A 494 10.36 1.39 -23.25
C ILE A 494 11.37 0.34 -22.78
N GLU A 495 10.87 -0.65 -22.02
CA GLU A 495 11.61 -1.83 -21.62
C GLU A 495 10.85 -3.11 -22.01
N ALA A 496 11.55 -4.07 -22.59
CA ALA A 496 10.98 -5.37 -22.96
C ALA A 496 12.03 -6.48 -22.92
N ASN A 497 11.62 -7.69 -22.55
CA ASN A 497 12.44 -8.88 -22.80
C ASN A 497 12.20 -9.35 -24.23
N VAL A 498 13.27 -9.38 -25.03
CA VAL A 498 13.24 -9.74 -26.45
C VAL A 498 14.06 -10.99 -26.68
N ARG A 499 13.45 -12.02 -27.28
CA ARG A 499 14.16 -13.21 -27.77
C ARG A 499 14.08 -13.26 -29.29
N LEU A 500 15.23 -13.23 -29.94
CA LEU A 500 15.33 -13.40 -31.39
C LEU A 500 15.56 -14.88 -31.74
N ASP A 501 14.67 -15.49 -32.52
CA ASP A 501 14.78 -16.90 -32.90
C ASP A 501 15.36 -17.09 -34.31
N SER A 502 15.05 -16.19 -35.24
CA SER A 502 15.62 -16.22 -36.58
C SER A 502 15.65 -14.82 -37.16
N ILE A 503 16.63 -14.55 -38.02
CA ILE A 503 16.79 -13.30 -38.71
C ILE A 503 17.46 -13.56 -40.07
N ALA A 504 17.10 -12.78 -41.09
CA ALA A 504 17.79 -12.79 -42.38
C ALA A 504 17.58 -11.46 -43.12
N GLY A 505 18.59 -11.06 -43.89
CA GLY A 505 18.53 -9.86 -44.72
C GLY A 505 18.50 -8.61 -43.85
N ASP A 506 17.57 -7.69 -44.12
CA ASP A 506 17.38 -6.48 -43.30
C ASP A 506 16.35 -6.70 -42.17
N GLY A 507 16.31 -7.91 -41.63
CA GLY A 507 15.46 -8.26 -40.48
C GLY A 507 15.90 -7.52 -39.22
N ARG A 508 14.92 -7.13 -38.40
CA ARG A 508 15.10 -6.34 -37.17
C ARG A 508 14.17 -6.85 -36.08
N ALA A 509 14.67 -6.90 -34.85
CA ALA A 509 13.86 -7.23 -33.68
C ALA A 509 14.28 -6.43 -32.46
N GLY A 510 13.34 -5.79 -31.77
CA GLY A 510 13.65 -4.97 -30.60
C GLY A 510 12.52 -4.04 -30.17
N VAL A 511 12.89 -2.93 -29.55
CA VAL A 511 11.96 -1.93 -28.99
C VAL A 511 12.09 -0.60 -29.72
N SER A 512 11.04 0.21 -29.70
CA SER A 512 11.02 1.50 -30.39
C SER A 512 10.17 2.55 -29.70
N LEU A 513 10.54 3.81 -29.92
CA LEU A 513 9.93 5.02 -29.36
C LEU A 513 9.73 6.08 -30.47
N ASP A 514 8.86 7.05 -30.23
CA ASP A 514 8.51 8.11 -31.18
C ASP A 514 8.10 7.60 -32.58
N ASN A 515 7.35 6.50 -32.65
CA ASN A 515 6.85 6.00 -33.93
C ASN A 515 5.71 6.87 -34.47
N ASP A 516 5.81 7.26 -35.73
CA ASP A 516 4.72 7.91 -36.47
C ASP A 516 3.63 6.89 -36.89
N SER A 517 2.56 7.37 -37.52
CA SER A 517 1.46 6.52 -38.01
C SER A 517 1.88 5.51 -39.10
N ASN A 518 3.05 5.69 -39.70
CA ASN A 518 3.63 4.76 -40.66
C ASN A 518 4.58 3.76 -39.99
N GLY A 519 4.80 3.87 -38.67
CA GLY A 519 5.72 3.05 -37.91
C GLY A 519 7.17 3.50 -38.00
N ASN A 520 7.50 4.67 -38.55
CA ASN A 520 8.89 5.13 -38.50
C ASN A 520 9.16 5.71 -37.11
N GLY A 521 10.20 5.24 -36.42
CA GLY A 521 10.58 5.72 -35.08
C GLY A 521 12.08 5.62 -34.80
N TYR A 522 12.44 5.80 -33.52
CA TYR A 522 13.74 5.40 -32.98
C TYR A 522 13.66 3.95 -32.52
N ASN A 523 14.60 3.12 -32.95
CA ASN A 523 14.57 1.69 -32.67
C ASN A 523 15.90 1.25 -32.07
N LEU A 524 15.84 0.45 -31.01
CA LEU A 524 16.97 -0.31 -30.51
C LEU A 524 16.75 -1.76 -30.86
N VAL A 525 17.50 -2.28 -31.82
CA VAL A 525 17.17 -3.55 -32.47
C VAL A 525 18.38 -4.46 -32.63
N PHE A 526 18.13 -5.75 -32.57
CA PHE A 526 18.94 -6.74 -33.24
C PHE A 526 18.85 -6.56 -34.76
N HIS A 527 19.98 -6.72 -35.46
CA HIS A 527 20.02 -6.81 -36.91
C HIS A 527 21.27 -7.58 -37.38
N GLU A 528 21.25 -8.08 -38.62
CA GLU A 528 22.43 -8.73 -39.22
C GLU A 528 23.38 -7.70 -39.82
N CYS A 529 24.64 -7.74 -39.37
CA CYS A 529 25.75 -6.99 -39.93
C CYS A 529 26.73 -7.93 -40.66
N THR A 530 27.64 -7.35 -41.45
CA THR A 530 28.73 -8.10 -42.12
C THR A 530 29.60 -8.89 -41.11
N ASN A 531 29.68 -8.43 -39.87
CA ASN A 531 30.46 -9.05 -38.79
C ASN A 531 29.64 -9.96 -37.86
N GLY A 532 28.38 -10.26 -38.21
CA GLY A 532 27.48 -11.11 -37.42
C GLY A 532 26.27 -10.36 -36.85
N LEU A 533 25.54 -11.01 -35.94
CA LEU A 533 24.41 -10.42 -35.22
C LEU A 533 24.89 -9.26 -34.33
N ALA A 534 24.21 -8.13 -34.43
CA ALA A 534 24.54 -6.94 -33.65
C ALA A 534 23.29 -6.30 -33.06
N VAL A 535 23.50 -5.49 -32.02
CA VAL A 535 22.53 -4.52 -31.51
C VAL A 535 22.96 -3.13 -31.94
N GLN A 536 22.05 -2.36 -32.50
CA GLN A 536 22.31 -1.00 -32.94
C GLN A 536 21.06 -0.14 -32.82
N LEU A 537 21.27 1.17 -32.67
CA LEU A 537 20.19 2.13 -32.72
C LEU A 537 19.93 2.57 -34.17
N LEU A 538 18.66 2.70 -34.52
CA LEU A 538 18.21 3.13 -35.84
C LEU A 538 17.20 4.26 -35.72
N ASN A 539 17.48 5.37 -36.40
CA ASN A 539 16.49 6.38 -36.73
C ASN A 539 15.87 6.02 -38.09
N ASP A 540 14.67 5.44 -38.09
CA ASP A 540 14.08 4.85 -39.30
C ASP A 540 14.03 5.85 -40.47
N ALA A 541 14.24 5.36 -41.69
CA ALA A 541 14.26 6.17 -42.92
C ALA A 541 15.30 7.32 -42.96
N ARG A 542 16.20 7.42 -41.97
CA ARG A 542 17.28 8.38 -41.93
C ARG A 542 18.64 7.69 -41.90
N ASP A 543 19.08 7.19 -40.74
CA ASP A 543 20.42 6.62 -40.57
C ASP A 543 20.51 5.68 -39.35
N TRP A 544 21.50 4.77 -39.40
CA TRP A 544 21.94 3.96 -38.26
C TRP A 544 22.90 4.75 -37.36
N SER A 545 22.90 4.45 -36.07
CA SER A 545 23.83 5.06 -35.12
C SER A 545 25.28 4.73 -35.44
N SER A 546 26.24 5.53 -34.97
CA SER A 546 27.66 5.19 -35.14
C SER A 546 28.14 4.03 -34.25
N VAL A 547 27.32 3.59 -33.29
CA VAL A 547 27.68 2.59 -32.27
C VAL A 547 26.98 1.27 -32.55
N THR A 548 27.74 0.28 -33.02
CA THR A 548 27.27 -1.10 -33.24
C THR A 548 27.85 -2.04 -32.18
N ILE A 549 27.00 -2.80 -31.49
CA ILE A 549 27.42 -3.70 -30.40
C ILE A 549 27.29 -5.16 -30.83
N TYR A 550 28.38 -5.90 -30.75
CA TYR A 550 28.45 -7.32 -31.18
C TYR A 550 28.41 -8.32 -30.02
N THR A 551 28.48 -7.85 -28.78
CA THR A 551 28.54 -8.70 -27.59
C THR A 551 27.68 -8.15 -26.47
N ASP A 552 27.21 -9.03 -25.59
CA ASP A 552 26.54 -8.67 -24.34
C ASP A 552 27.50 -7.99 -23.34
N SER A 553 26.95 -7.57 -22.19
CA SER A 553 27.70 -6.91 -21.11
C SER A 553 28.82 -7.76 -20.49
N ASN A 554 28.84 -9.08 -20.76
CA ASN A 554 29.87 -10.01 -20.32
C ASN A 554 30.91 -10.31 -21.43
N GLY A 555 30.77 -9.69 -22.61
CA GLY A 555 31.65 -9.88 -23.76
C GLY A 555 31.33 -11.12 -24.59
N ASN A 556 30.16 -11.77 -24.39
CA ASN A 556 29.75 -12.91 -25.20
C ASN A 556 28.98 -12.46 -26.45
N PRO A 557 29.15 -13.10 -27.61
CA PRO A 557 28.33 -12.81 -28.79
C PRO A 557 26.83 -13.02 -28.52
N TRP A 558 25.98 -12.18 -29.11
CA TRP A 558 24.52 -12.32 -29.03
C TRP A 558 24.08 -13.70 -29.52
N GLN A 559 23.21 -14.37 -28.75
CA GLN A 559 22.73 -15.72 -29.05
C GLN A 559 21.27 -15.69 -29.51
N LEU A 560 20.94 -16.50 -30.52
CA LEU A 560 19.55 -16.79 -30.87
C LEU A 560 18.86 -17.59 -29.76
N SER A 561 17.54 -17.53 -29.72
CA SER A 561 16.68 -18.22 -28.75
C SER A 561 17.05 -17.95 -27.29
N THR A 562 17.65 -16.79 -27.03
CA THR A 562 17.99 -16.28 -25.70
C THR A 562 17.28 -14.96 -25.46
N TYR A 563 16.68 -14.79 -24.27
CA TYR A 563 16.04 -13.53 -23.89
C TYR A 563 17.08 -12.51 -23.44
N TYR A 564 16.96 -11.31 -24.01
CA TYR A 564 17.71 -10.14 -23.58
C TYR A 564 16.73 -9.02 -23.24
N THR A 565 16.97 -8.30 -22.16
CA THR A 565 16.18 -7.13 -21.80
C THR A 565 16.71 -5.94 -22.58
N PHE A 566 15.82 -5.32 -23.35
CA PHE A 566 16.06 -4.11 -24.12
C PHE A 566 15.48 -2.93 -23.37
N LYS A 567 16.25 -1.84 -23.30
CA LYS A 567 15.79 -0.56 -22.77
C LYS A 567 16.20 0.57 -23.70
N LEU A 568 15.22 1.33 -24.14
CA LEU A 568 15.42 2.51 -24.99
C LEU A 568 14.75 3.71 -24.34
N VAL A 569 15.44 4.85 -24.36
CA VAL A 569 14.96 6.14 -23.86
C VAL A 569 15.17 7.21 -24.92
N VAL A 570 14.15 8.03 -25.15
CA VAL A 570 14.24 9.25 -25.96
C VAL A 570 14.00 10.45 -25.07
N VAL A 571 14.86 11.47 -25.15
CA VAL A 571 14.75 12.72 -24.41
C VAL A 571 14.82 13.91 -25.37
N PRO A 572 13.70 14.61 -25.64
CA PRO A 572 13.71 15.83 -26.44
C PRO A 572 14.57 16.91 -25.76
N GLN A 573 15.51 17.52 -26.49
CA GLN A 573 16.44 18.54 -25.98
C GLN A 573 16.05 19.98 -26.37
N GLY A 574 15.04 20.16 -27.22
CA GLY A 574 14.68 21.45 -27.82
C GLY A 574 15.35 21.68 -29.19
N ASP A 575 14.91 22.71 -29.93
CA ASP A 575 15.43 23.11 -31.26
C ASP A 575 15.51 21.99 -32.32
N GLY A 576 14.68 20.96 -32.18
CA GLY A 576 14.69 19.79 -33.07
C GLY A 576 15.91 18.90 -32.88
N VAL A 577 16.32 18.67 -31.63
CA VAL A 577 17.38 17.74 -31.21
C VAL A 577 16.82 16.73 -30.21
N ASP A 578 17.12 15.44 -30.41
CA ASP A 578 16.73 14.36 -29.49
C ASP A 578 17.97 13.64 -28.97
N ALA A 579 17.97 13.31 -27.68
CA ALA A 579 18.96 12.43 -27.07
C ALA A 579 18.40 11.01 -26.93
N LEU A 580 19.19 10.03 -27.31
CA LEU A 580 18.81 8.62 -27.37
C LEU A 580 19.74 7.81 -26.49
N PHE A 581 19.15 6.96 -25.63
CA PHE A 581 19.89 6.06 -24.77
C PHE A 581 19.40 4.63 -24.98
N GLY A 582 20.33 3.70 -25.17
CA GLY A 582 20.02 2.30 -25.41
C GLY A 582 20.94 1.39 -24.62
N LYS A 583 20.37 0.34 -24.00
CA LYS A 583 21.16 -0.75 -23.43
C LYS A 583 20.42 -2.08 -23.53
N VAL A 584 21.20 -3.14 -23.61
CA VAL A 584 20.71 -4.50 -23.76
C VAL A 584 21.53 -5.42 -22.85
N TRP A 585 20.88 -6.27 -22.08
CA TRP A 585 21.54 -7.23 -21.19
C TRP A 585 20.78 -8.56 -21.15
N LEU A 586 21.44 -9.61 -20.64
CA LEU A 586 20.82 -10.94 -20.52
C LEU A 586 19.63 -10.88 -19.56
N SER A 587 18.45 -11.33 -19.99
CA SER A 587 17.28 -11.28 -19.11
C SER A 587 17.47 -12.15 -17.87
N GLY A 588 17.07 -11.62 -16.71
CA GLY A 588 17.26 -12.26 -15.40
C GLY A 588 18.61 -11.98 -14.74
N THR A 589 19.49 -11.18 -15.37
CA THR A 589 20.67 -10.61 -14.72
C THR A 589 20.43 -9.15 -14.32
N ALA A 590 21.30 -8.60 -13.47
CA ALA A 590 21.21 -7.21 -13.04
C ALA A 590 21.35 -6.25 -14.22
N GLU A 591 20.50 -5.22 -14.26
CA GLU A 591 20.56 -4.14 -15.24
C GLU A 591 21.95 -3.47 -15.21
N PRO A 592 22.59 -3.27 -16.37
CA PRO A 592 23.85 -2.54 -16.44
C PRO A 592 23.69 -1.10 -15.95
N ALA A 593 24.61 -0.69 -15.08
CA ALA A 593 24.64 0.66 -14.53
C ALA A 593 24.96 1.73 -15.59
N GLN A 594 25.59 1.36 -16.70
CA GLN A 594 25.95 2.26 -17.80
C GLN A 594 25.05 2.03 -19.02
N TRP A 595 24.73 3.11 -19.74
CA TRP A 595 24.14 3.00 -21.07
C TRP A 595 25.19 2.50 -22.07
N THR A 596 24.79 1.57 -22.94
CA THR A 596 25.73 0.97 -23.90
C THR A 596 25.75 1.76 -25.22
N ILE A 597 24.67 2.47 -25.52
CA ILE A 597 24.51 3.39 -26.64
C ILE A 597 23.99 4.71 -26.08
N GLU A 598 24.69 5.79 -26.39
CA GLU A 598 24.25 7.16 -26.12
C GLU A 598 24.48 7.98 -27.40
N GLU A 599 23.45 8.64 -27.92
CA GLU A 599 23.55 9.38 -29.18
C GLU A 599 22.67 10.64 -29.17
N ILE A 600 23.17 11.72 -29.79
CA ILE A 600 22.43 12.96 -30.01
C ILE A 600 22.10 13.07 -31.49
N GLN A 601 20.82 13.20 -31.83
CA GLN A 601 20.35 13.43 -33.19
C GLN A 601 20.35 14.94 -33.47
N GLY A 602 21.28 15.39 -34.31
CA GLY A 602 21.46 16.81 -34.62
C GLY A 602 20.26 17.49 -35.29
N SER A 603 20.28 18.82 -35.37
CA SER A 603 19.19 19.65 -35.91
C SER A 603 18.74 19.18 -37.29
N GLY A 604 17.49 18.75 -37.39
CA GLY A 604 16.87 18.26 -38.63
C GLY A 604 16.83 16.73 -38.77
N LEU A 605 17.45 15.96 -37.87
CA LEU A 605 17.35 14.50 -37.77
C LEU A 605 16.38 14.01 -36.68
N SER A 606 15.95 14.91 -35.80
CA SER A 606 14.92 14.66 -34.77
C SER A 606 13.59 14.18 -35.33
N ARG A 607 12.80 13.57 -34.44
CA ARG A 607 11.44 13.08 -34.72
C ARG A 607 10.42 13.95 -33.99
N SER A 608 9.23 14.01 -34.57
CA SER A 608 8.08 14.51 -33.82
C SER A 608 7.66 13.46 -32.79
N PRO A 609 7.16 13.87 -31.61
CA PRO A 609 6.70 12.92 -30.60
C PRO A 609 5.72 11.89 -31.18
N GLY A 610 5.89 10.63 -30.80
CA GLY A 610 5.18 9.51 -31.42
C GLY A 610 4.68 8.48 -30.42
N LEU A 611 4.64 7.22 -30.83
CA LEU A 611 4.13 6.11 -30.02
C LEU A 611 5.22 5.05 -29.78
N PRO A 612 5.27 4.43 -28.58
CA PRO A 612 6.09 3.25 -28.35
C PRO A 612 5.63 2.07 -29.20
N ALA A 613 6.55 1.21 -29.59
CA ALA A 613 6.23 0.01 -30.35
C ALA A 613 7.23 -1.13 -30.14
N LEU A 614 6.79 -2.35 -30.45
CA LEU A 614 7.64 -3.52 -30.59
C LEU A 614 7.98 -3.75 -32.07
N GLU A 615 9.26 -3.97 -32.34
CA GLU A 615 9.80 -4.17 -33.69
C GLU A 615 10.02 -5.66 -33.95
N GLY A 616 9.45 -6.19 -35.04
CA GLY A 616 9.77 -7.53 -35.55
C GLY A 616 9.85 -7.57 -37.08
N GLY A 617 10.24 -6.44 -37.70
CA GLY A 617 10.09 -6.17 -39.12
C GLY A 617 11.37 -6.15 -39.94
N SER A 618 11.23 -5.69 -41.18
CA SER A 618 12.36 -5.39 -42.07
C SER A 618 12.07 -4.11 -42.84
N SER A 619 13.09 -3.45 -43.40
CA SER A 619 12.87 -2.28 -44.26
C SER A 619 12.78 -2.64 -45.74
N GLY A 620 12.64 -1.63 -46.60
CA GLY A 620 12.36 -1.75 -48.05
C GLY A 620 13.30 -2.65 -48.87
N SER A 621 14.43 -3.08 -48.30
CA SER A 621 15.41 -4.04 -48.84
C SER A 621 14.92 -5.50 -48.82
N GLY A 622 13.95 -5.81 -47.97
CA GLY A 622 13.42 -7.15 -47.74
C GLY A 622 14.21 -7.97 -46.71
N GLY A 623 13.49 -8.67 -45.82
CA GLY A 623 14.07 -9.54 -44.80
C GLY A 623 13.01 -10.14 -43.88
N TYR A 624 13.45 -10.85 -42.85
CA TYR A 624 12.56 -11.29 -41.77
C TYR A 624 13.31 -11.38 -40.44
N ALA A 625 12.57 -11.22 -39.36
CA ALA A 625 12.98 -11.59 -38.02
C ALA A 625 11.79 -12.26 -37.33
N THR A 626 12.00 -13.35 -36.62
CA THR A 626 11.00 -13.94 -35.71
C THR A 626 11.45 -13.69 -34.28
N ALA A 627 10.58 -13.09 -33.48
CA ALA A 627 10.94 -12.67 -32.14
C ALA A 627 9.77 -12.80 -31.16
N ASP A 628 10.12 -13.12 -29.92
CA ASP A 628 9.21 -13.18 -28.78
C ASP A 628 9.47 -12.01 -27.84
N PHE A 629 8.39 -11.46 -27.28
CA PHE A 629 8.38 -10.37 -26.32
C PHE A 629 7.71 -10.83 -25.02
N GLN A 630 8.42 -10.71 -23.89
CA GLN A 630 7.94 -11.01 -22.53
C GLN A 630 8.04 -9.73 -21.68
N PRO A 631 7.25 -9.60 -20.59
CA PRO A 631 6.50 -8.41 -20.18
C PRO A 631 7.08 -7.07 -20.63
N VAL A 632 6.23 -6.25 -21.23
CA VAL A 632 6.58 -4.90 -21.68
C VAL A 632 6.13 -3.89 -20.65
N ASN A 633 7.09 -3.08 -20.19
CA ASN A 633 6.82 -1.90 -19.40
C ASN A 633 7.12 -0.68 -20.28
N GLY A 634 6.08 0.07 -20.66
CA GLY A 634 6.20 1.39 -21.27
C GLY A 634 5.88 2.46 -20.22
N ALA A 635 6.73 3.45 -20.07
CA ALA A 635 6.52 4.56 -19.16
C ALA A 635 6.54 5.87 -19.94
N THR A 636 5.58 6.75 -19.70
CA THR A 636 5.63 8.14 -20.18
C THR A 636 5.55 9.04 -18.97
N GLY A 637 6.53 9.94 -18.83
CA GLY A 637 6.61 10.82 -17.67
C GLY A 637 7.24 10.21 -16.41
N SER A 638 7.95 9.08 -16.52
CA SER A 638 8.53 8.40 -15.35
C SER A 638 10.05 8.44 -15.22
N LEU A 639 10.76 8.99 -16.19
CA LEU A 639 12.19 9.26 -16.08
C LEU A 639 12.43 10.65 -16.64
N VAL A 640 12.52 11.62 -15.74
CA VAL A 640 13.40 12.75 -15.98
C VAL A 640 14.68 12.33 -15.25
N TRP A 641 15.78 12.26 -15.98
CA TRP A 641 17.16 11.98 -15.54
C TRP A 641 17.45 10.96 -14.42
N ALA A 642 18.08 9.84 -14.78
CA ALA A 642 19.26 9.37 -14.07
C ALA A 642 20.50 9.92 -14.80
N VAL A 643 21.24 10.86 -14.20
CA VAL A 643 22.58 11.21 -14.66
C VAL A 643 23.47 10.04 -14.26
N THR A 644 23.62 9.06 -15.15
CA THR A 644 24.72 8.12 -15.02
C THR A 644 26.03 8.86 -15.24
N PRO A 645 27.12 8.39 -14.63
CA PRO A 645 28.31 9.20 -14.43
C PRO A 645 28.95 9.74 -15.75
N ASP A 646 28.70 9.11 -16.89
CA ASP A 646 29.31 9.46 -18.19
C ASP A 646 28.73 10.74 -18.85
N LEU A 647 27.68 11.36 -18.29
CA LEU A 647 27.00 12.53 -18.85
C LEU A 647 27.67 13.90 -18.60
N PHE A 648 28.71 14.01 -17.77
CA PHE A 648 29.45 15.27 -17.63
C PHE A 648 30.51 15.50 -18.72
N SER A 649 30.48 14.72 -19.83
CA SER A 649 31.53 14.65 -20.87
C SER A 649 31.84 15.96 -21.58
N ALA A 650 31.02 16.99 -21.38
CA ALA A 650 31.47 18.38 -21.45
C ALA A 650 30.52 19.30 -20.68
N VAL A 651 31.08 20.14 -19.79
CA VAL A 651 30.48 21.43 -19.44
C VAL A 651 30.62 22.32 -20.68
N ASP A 652 29.81 22.05 -21.69
CA ASP A 652 29.65 22.84 -22.90
C ASP A 652 28.29 23.52 -22.90
N SER A 653 28.11 24.52 -23.75
CA SER A 653 26.93 25.39 -23.81
C SER A 653 25.61 24.68 -24.13
N THR A 654 25.57 23.34 -24.21
CA THR A 654 24.40 22.57 -24.67
C THR A 654 23.80 21.62 -23.62
N ARG A 655 24.48 21.30 -22.51
CA ARG A 655 24.03 20.26 -21.54
C ARG A 655 23.99 20.72 -20.07
N TRP A 656 25.12 21.20 -19.55
CA TRP A 656 25.19 21.86 -18.24
C TRP A 656 25.83 23.22 -18.46
N GLN A 657 25.02 24.27 -18.40
CA GLN A 657 25.47 25.63 -18.59
C GLN A 657 26.12 26.11 -17.31
N SER A 658 27.46 26.21 -17.31
CA SER A 658 28.18 26.90 -16.25
C SER A 658 27.80 28.37 -16.28
N LEU A 659 27.23 28.86 -15.18
CA LEU A 659 27.04 30.29 -14.98
C LEU A 659 28.39 30.97 -14.70
N GLN A 660 29.16 30.42 -13.75
CA GLN A 660 30.55 30.78 -13.45
C GLN A 660 31.29 29.57 -12.85
N GLY A 661 32.59 29.75 -12.60
CA GLY A 661 33.44 28.73 -11.97
C GLY A 661 34.13 27.80 -12.97
N THR A 662 35.23 27.17 -12.53
CA THR A 662 35.92 26.12 -13.29
C THR A 662 35.39 24.76 -12.86
N TRP A 663 34.82 24.04 -13.83
CA TRP A 663 34.22 22.73 -13.66
C TRP A 663 34.97 21.70 -14.51
N SER A 664 35.22 20.53 -13.96
CA SER A 664 35.85 19.41 -14.66
C SER A 664 35.11 18.11 -14.37
N GLN A 665 35.21 17.15 -15.29
CA GLN A 665 34.72 15.80 -15.07
C GLN A 665 35.87 14.81 -15.15
N SER A 666 35.82 13.77 -14.32
CA SER A 666 36.54 12.52 -14.56
C SER A 666 35.76 11.33 -14.03
N SER A 667 35.70 10.24 -14.81
CA SER A 667 35.23 8.92 -14.37
C SER A 667 33.89 8.95 -13.65
N GLY A 668 32.99 9.83 -14.10
CA GLY A 668 31.68 9.89 -13.53
C GLY A 668 31.35 11.02 -12.57
N VAL A 669 32.38 11.72 -12.11
CA VAL A 669 32.26 12.74 -11.07
C VAL A 669 32.41 14.11 -11.69
N LEU A 670 31.47 15.01 -11.41
CA LEU A 670 31.61 16.42 -11.70
C LEU A 670 32.27 17.12 -10.51
N LEU A 671 33.38 17.78 -10.78
CA LEU A 671 34.17 18.50 -9.81
C LEU A 671 34.09 19.99 -10.09
N GLN A 672 33.62 20.74 -9.10
CA GLN A 672 33.94 22.16 -8.99
C GLN A 672 35.29 22.27 -8.27
N SER A 673 36.26 22.98 -8.85
CA SER A 673 37.61 23.12 -8.26
C SER A 673 38.10 24.56 -8.16
N ASP A 674 37.27 25.52 -8.58
CA ASP A 674 37.64 26.93 -8.58
C ASP A 674 37.54 27.50 -7.17
N THR A 675 38.67 27.93 -6.62
CA THR A 675 38.81 28.57 -5.31
C THR A 675 38.75 30.11 -5.39
N SER A 676 38.48 30.67 -6.57
CA SER A 676 38.34 32.11 -6.74
C SER A 676 37.08 32.68 -6.07
N SER A 677 37.08 34.00 -5.84
CA SER A 677 35.98 34.74 -5.20
C SER A 677 34.73 34.94 -6.08
N ASN A 678 34.54 34.10 -7.11
CA ASN A 678 33.37 34.15 -7.97
C ASN A 678 32.11 33.79 -7.17
N THR A 679 31.03 34.57 -7.33
CA THR A 679 29.87 34.45 -6.44
C THR A 679 28.84 33.41 -6.86
N ASN A 680 28.91 32.89 -8.09
CA ASN A 680 27.90 31.97 -8.64
C ASN A 680 28.56 30.77 -9.34
N LYS A 681 29.35 29.95 -8.62
CA LYS A 681 29.95 28.72 -9.18
C LYS A 681 28.86 27.65 -9.30
N ARG A 682 27.99 27.83 -10.29
CA ARG A 682 26.81 26.98 -10.54
C ARG A 682 26.83 26.43 -11.94
N VAL A 683 26.31 25.22 -12.06
CA VAL A 683 25.90 24.68 -13.34
C VAL A 683 24.38 24.51 -13.34
N ILE A 684 23.75 25.02 -14.38
CA ILE A 684 22.31 24.90 -14.60
C ILE A 684 22.07 23.93 -15.73
N PHE A 685 21.04 23.12 -15.58
CA PHE A 685 20.54 22.26 -16.65
C PHE A 685 19.45 23.00 -17.45
N PRO A 686 19.75 23.59 -18.62
CA PRO A 686 18.79 24.43 -19.35
C PRO A 686 17.59 23.60 -19.82
N MET A 687 16.40 23.84 -19.25
CA MET A 687 15.16 23.22 -19.71
C MET A 687 14.53 24.05 -20.85
N ALA A 688 14.34 23.45 -22.03
CA ALA A 688 13.66 24.09 -23.15
C ALA A 688 12.14 23.84 -23.10
N GLY A 689 11.39 24.65 -22.34
CA GLY A 689 9.93 24.57 -22.21
C GLY A 689 9.41 25.06 -20.85
N THR A 690 8.09 25.03 -20.64
CA THR A 690 7.52 25.16 -19.28
C THR A 690 7.98 23.96 -18.46
N ALA A 691 8.78 24.22 -17.41
CA ALA A 691 9.14 23.22 -16.41
C ALA A 691 7.90 22.45 -15.93
N PRO A 692 8.01 21.14 -15.60
CA PRO A 692 6.92 20.43 -14.94
C PRO A 692 6.51 21.17 -13.66
N SER A 693 5.23 21.12 -13.29
CA SER A 693 4.69 21.87 -12.16
C SER A 693 5.20 21.39 -10.79
N SER A 694 6.06 20.38 -10.69
CA SER A 694 6.75 19.98 -9.45
C SER A 694 7.94 19.10 -9.80
N MET A 695 9.08 19.30 -9.13
CA MET A 695 10.35 18.61 -9.42
C MET A 695 11.00 18.06 -8.16
N MET A 696 11.83 17.04 -8.32
CA MET A 696 12.70 16.51 -7.29
C MET A 696 14.10 16.31 -7.87
N ILE A 697 15.14 16.65 -7.13
CA ILE A 697 16.53 16.34 -7.45
C ILE A 697 17.15 15.51 -6.34
N THR A 698 17.81 14.40 -6.71
CA THR A 698 18.62 13.56 -5.83
C THR A 698 20.06 13.59 -6.31
N ALA A 699 21.05 13.70 -5.43
CA ALA A 699 22.45 13.64 -5.82
C ALA A 699 23.34 13.06 -4.72
N GLU A 700 24.44 12.42 -5.12
CA GLU A 700 25.61 12.25 -4.26
C GLU A 700 26.42 13.56 -4.30
N VAL A 701 26.64 14.18 -3.15
CA VAL A 701 27.36 15.44 -2.98
C VAL A 701 28.46 15.29 -1.93
N THR A 702 29.69 15.61 -2.29
CA THR A 702 30.83 15.67 -1.35
C THR A 702 31.28 17.12 -1.17
N PRO A 703 30.91 17.80 -0.07
CA PRO A 703 31.28 19.19 0.19
C PRO A 703 32.73 19.30 0.69
N ALA A 704 33.54 20.14 0.06
CA ALA A 704 34.88 20.49 0.49
C ALA A 704 34.94 21.97 0.88
N MET A 705 35.05 22.24 2.18
CA MET A 705 35.07 23.61 2.74
C MET A 705 36.14 23.76 3.81
N ASN A 706 36.94 24.82 3.74
CA ASN A 706 37.83 25.19 4.83
C ASN A 706 37.06 25.93 5.93
N LEU A 707 36.46 25.18 6.86
CA LEU A 707 35.66 25.74 7.97
C LEU A 707 36.46 26.67 8.89
N SER A 708 37.81 26.62 8.85
CA SER A 708 38.67 27.52 9.61
C SER A 708 38.93 28.86 8.93
N ASP A 709 38.61 29.02 7.64
CA ASP A 709 38.84 30.26 6.90
C ASP A 709 37.81 31.34 7.31
N PRO A 710 38.23 32.45 7.96
CA PRO A 710 37.33 33.53 8.34
C PRO A 710 36.72 34.27 7.13
N ASN A 711 37.27 34.10 5.93
CA ASN A 711 36.81 34.75 4.71
C ASN A 711 35.89 33.86 3.84
N LEU A 712 35.57 32.65 4.28
CA LEU A 712 34.72 31.70 3.53
C LEU A 712 33.29 32.22 3.30
N GLY A 713 32.86 33.31 3.96
CA GLY A 713 31.58 33.98 3.69
C GLY A 713 30.34 33.09 3.87
N ALA A 714 29.23 33.47 3.22
CA ALA A 714 27.96 32.73 3.18
C ALA A 714 27.98 31.62 2.10
N SER A 715 29.12 30.97 1.90
CA SER A 715 29.30 30.03 0.80
C SER A 715 28.47 28.77 0.99
N THR A 716 27.76 28.40 -0.07
CA THR A 716 26.87 27.25 -0.17
C THR A 716 27.40 26.24 -1.18
N VAL A 717 27.19 24.95 -0.93
CA VAL A 717 27.31 23.91 -1.97
C VAL A 717 26.17 22.91 -1.84
N GLY A 718 25.60 22.45 -2.95
CA GLY A 718 24.45 21.56 -2.89
C GLY A 718 23.70 21.42 -4.20
N VAL A 719 22.41 21.12 -4.09
CA VAL A 719 21.51 20.91 -5.23
C VAL A 719 20.42 21.96 -5.25
N GLY A 720 19.97 22.33 -6.45
CA GLY A 720 18.91 23.31 -6.63
C GLY A 720 17.85 22.89 -7.65
N LEU A 721 16.67 23.47 -7.48
CA LEU A 721 15.51 23.39 -8.37
C LEU A 721 14.98 24.81 -8.63
N ASP A 722 14.25 24.97 -9.72
CA ASP A 722 13.72 26.27 -10.15
C ASP A 722 14.76 27.39 -10.22
N THR A 723 16.00 27.02 -10.55
CA THR A 723 17.11 27.96 -10.67
C THR A 723 16.99 28.78 -11.95
N ASP A 724 16.93 30.09 -11.81
CA ASP A 724 16.86 31.05 -12.89
C ASP A 724 18.23 31.28 -13.55
N SER A 725 18.23 32.05 -14.65
CA SER A 725 19.46 32.39 -15.39
C SER A 725 20.51 33.19 -14.61
N THR A 726 20.15 33.72 -13.44
CA THR A 726 21.07 34.44 -12.54
C THR A 726 21.64 33.55 -11.45
N GLY A 727 21.11 32.33 -11.30
CA GLY A 727 21.52 31.34 -10.32
C GLY A 727 20.68 31.34 -9.05
N ASN A 728 19.56 32.07 -9.00
CA ASN A 728 18.65 32.05 -7.85
C ASN A 728 17.58 30.97 -8.04
N GLY A 729 17.26 30.22 -6.99
CA GLY A 729 16.27 29.16 -7.00
C GLY A 729 16.15 28.51 -5.63
N TYR A 730 15.34 27.46 -5.54
CA TYR A 730 15.27 26.65 -4.34
C TYR A 730 16.50 25.77 -4.22
N GLU A 731 17.09 25.71 -3.03
CA GLU A 731 18.29 24.94 -2.79
C GLU A 731 18.24 24.22 -1.47
N LEU A 732 18.81 23.01 -1.50
CA LEU A 732 19.31 22.34 -0.31
C LEU A 732 20.83 22.43 -0.36
N ALA A 733 21.40 23.21 0.54
CA ALA A 733 22.82 23.53 0.50
C ALA A 733 23.51 23.32 1.83
N PHE A 734 24.71 22.74 1.77
CA PHE A 734 25.66 22.83 2.85
C PHE A 734 26.16 24.26 2.99
N PHE A 735 26.37 24.72 4.22
CA PHE A 735 26.93 26.03 4.52
C PHE A 735 27.85 25.95 5.74
N LYS A 736 28.67 26.98 5.93
CA LYS A 736 29.51 27.10 7.12
C LYS A 736 28.70 27.67 8.29
N ASP A 737 28.54 26.87 9.35
CA ASP A 737 27.97 27.30 10.63
C ASP A 737 29.08 27.41 11.69
N GLY A 738 29.64 28.61 11.85
CA GLY A 738 30.76 28.84 12.77
C GLY A 738 31.98 28.01 12.39
N SER A 739 32.32 27.01 13.21
CA SER A 739 33.42 26.05 12.95
C SER A 739 32.93 24.68 12.47
N SER A 740 31.65 24.55 12.13
CA SER A 740 30.98 23.31 11.77
C SER A 740 30.35 23.42 10.38
N LEU A 741 30.03 22.26 9.78
CA LEU A 741 29.25 22.19 8.55
C LEU A 741 27.77 22.11 8.92
N GLY A 742 26.95 22.95 8.30
CA GLY A 742 25.49 22.90 8.38
C GLY A 742 24.88 22.59 7.02
N VAL A 743 23.59 22.29 7.00
CA VAL A 743 22.73 22.21 5.81
C VAL A 743 21.51 23.12 6.01
N GLN A 744 21.08 23.81 4.96
CA GLN A 744 19.92 24.70 4.98
C GLN A 744 19.09 24.59 3.71
N LEU A 745 17.79 24.85 3.83
CA LEU A 745 16.93 25.22 2.69
C LEU A 745 17.02 26.73 2.46
N THR A 746 17.08 27.17 1.20
CA THR A 746 17.12 28.60 0.83
C THR A 746 16.45 28.80 -0.53
N ASP A 747 15.89 29.99 -0.78
CA ASP A 747 15.39 30.41 -2.10
C ASP A 747 16.39 31.31 -2.86
N GLY A 748 17.64 31.36 -2.37
CA GLY A 748 18.70 32.26 -2.84
C GLY A 748 18.68 33.65 -2.20
N THR A 749 17.58 34.06 -1.57
CA THR A 749 17.42 35.39 -0.93
C THR A 749 17.08 35.31 0.56
N THR A 750 16.39 34.25 0.98
CA THR A 750 15.86 34.01 2.32
C THR A 750 16.28 32.61 2.78
N SER A 751 16.86 32.54 3.97
CA SER A 751 17.21 31.26 4.59
C SER A 751 15.99 30.64 5.28
N GLY A 752 15.71 29.37 4.98
CA GLY A 752 14.71 28.53 5.62
C GLY A 752 15.30 27.73 6.80
N PRO A 753 14.72 26.55 7.12
CA PRO A 753 15.24 25.67 8.16
C PRO A 753 16.69 25.26 7.91
N SER A 754 17.48 25.16 8.99
CA SER A 754 18.88 24.72 8.96
C SER A 754 19.19 23.71 10.06
N SER A 755 20.14 22.82 9.82
CA SER A 755 20.61 21.80 10.76
C SER A 755 22.13 21.62 10.65
N ASN A 756 22.80 21.27 11.75
CA ASN A 756 24.19 20.80 11.75
C ASN A 756 24.30 19.26 11.78
N LEU A 757 23.16 18.59 11.66
CA LEU A 757 23.02 17.14 11.66
C LEU A 757 22.43 16.65 10.33
N ASP A 758 22.81 15.44 9.93
CA ASP A 758 22.14 14.66 8.88
C ASP A 758 20.73 14.21 9.33
N SER A 759 19.97 13.61 8.41
CA SER A 759 18.61 13.11 8.66
C SER A 759 18.53 11.95 9.67
N PHE A 760 19.67 11.39 10.09
CA PHE A 760 19.76 10.38 11.15
C PHE A 760 20.25 10.97 12.48
N GLY A 761 20.50 12.28 12.56
CA GLY A 761 20.94 12.98 13.76
C GLY A 761 22.46 12.95 13.99
N ASN A 762 23.28 12.59 12.99
CA ASN A 762 24.74 12.61 13.11
C ASN A 762 25.33 13.94 12.60
N PRO A 763 26.46 14.42 13.17
CA PRO A 763 27.10 15.64 12.71
C PRO A 763 27.59 15.57 11.26
N LEU A 764 27.36 16.65 10.51
CA LEU A 764 27.84 16.80 9.14
C LEU A 764 29.35 17.10 9.10
N GLN A 765 30.05 16.56 8.09
CA GLN A 765 31.50 16.66 7.94
C GLN A 765 31.89 17.02 6.50
N THR A 766 32.94 17.83 6.35
CA THR A 766 33.51 18.11 5.03
C THR A 766 34.32 16.91 4.52
N GLY A 767 34.32 16.69 3.20
CA GLY A 767 35.03 15.58 2.55
C GLY A 767 34.33 14.22 2.64
N VAL A 768 33.13 14.17 3.22
CA VAL A 768 32.29 12.97 3.28
C VAL A 768 31.22 13.06 2.18
N ALA A 769 30.96 11.95 1.49
CA ALA A 769 29.88 11.89 0.49
C ALA A 769 28.52 11.76 1.18
N TYR A 770 27.59 12.63 0.81
CA TYR A 770 26.21 12.62 1.29
C TYR A 770 25.25 12.43 0.12
N GLY A 771 24.20 11.63 0.33
CA GLY A 771 22.99 11.75 -0.46
C GLY A 771 22.26 13.03 -0.06
N MET A 772 21.87 13.82 -1.05
CA MET A 772 21.02 14.98 -0.90
C MET A 772 19.78 14.78 -1.76
N GLN A 773 18.62 15.11 -1.22
CA GLN A 773 17.39 15.18 -2.00
C GLN A 773 16.66 16.48 -1.70
N LEU A 774 16.24 17.17 -2.76
CA LEU A 774 15.44 18.39 -2.72
C LEU A 774 14.19 18.17 -3.57
N MET A 775 13.02 18.54 -3.05
CA MET A 775 11.76 18.49 -3.79
C MET A 775 11.06 19.84 -3.72
N VAL A 776 10.56 20.32 -4.87
CA VAL A 776 9.76 21.53 -5.00
C VAL A 776 8.42 21.18 -5.62
N LEU A 777 7.37 21.69 -4.99
CA LEU A 777 5.99 21.48 -5.41
C LEU A 777 5.34 22.83 -5.65
N HIS A 778 4.84 23.06 -6.87
CA HIS A 778 4.08 24.27 -7.17
C HIS A 778 2.61 24.04 -6.85
N GLU A 779 2.11 24.80 -5.87
CA GLU A 779 0.74 24.73 -5.39
C GLU A 779 -0.21 25.51 -6.33
N PRO A 780 -1.48 25.10 -6.47
CA PRO A 780 -2.45 25.80 -7.31
C PRO A 780 -2.73 27.26 -6.92
N ASP A 781 -2.36 27.68 -5.71
CA ASP A 781 -2.49 29.06 -5.23
C ASP A 781 -1.31 29.97 -5.64
N GLY A 782 -0.31 29.43 -6.34
CA GLY A 782 0.87 30.13 -6.83
C GLY A 782 2.03 30.22 -5.81
N THR A 783 1.91 29.52 -4.68
CA THR A 783 3.01 29.31 -3.73
C THR A 783 3.65 27.93 -3.91
N ASP A 784 4.79 27.71 -3.27
CA ASP A 784 5.59 26.51 -3.39
C ASP A 784 5.86 25.89 -2.01
N SER A 785 5.88 24.56 -1.99
CA SER A 785 6.30 23.74 -0.86
C SER A 785 7.63 23.07 -1.18
N VAL A 786 8.64 23.28 -0.35
CA VAL A 786 10.03 22.85 -0.58
C VAL A 786 10.50 21.93 0.55
N PHE A 787 11.06 20.79 0.19
CA PHE A 787 11.50 19.74 1.11
C PHE A 787 12.95 19.37 0.88
N GLY A 788 13.68 19.10 1.95
CA GLY A 788 15.09 18.73 1.91
C GLY A 788 15.44 17.61 2.88
N MET A 789 16.33 16.71 2.46
CA MET A 789 16.95 15.72 3.33
C MET A 789 18.39 15.43 2.91
N VAL A 790 19.23 15.07 3.89
CA VAL A 790 20.65 14.77 3.69
C VAL A 790 21.06 13.59 4.54
N TRP A 791 21.73 12.60 3.96
CA TRP A 791 22.20 11.40 4.66
C TRP A 791 23.58 10.97 4.17
N PRO A 792 24.38 10.24 4.96
CA PRO A 792 25.65 9.72 4.49
C PRO A 792 25.41 8.79 3.30
N TRP A 793 26.14 8.97 2.20
CA TRP A 793 25.91 8.18 0.98
C TRP A 793 26.30 6.71 1.19
N PHE A 794 27.37 6.48 1.97
CA PHE A 794 27.84 5.16 2.34
C PHE A 794 27.67 4.92 3.86
N GLN A 795 27.53 3.66 4.24
CA GLN A 795 27.65 3.22 5.62
C GLN A 795 29.09 3.45 6.12
N ALA A 796 29.33 3.22 7.41
CA ALA A 796 30.63 3.42 8.05
C ALA A 796 31.80 2.61 7.41
N ASP A 797 31.49 1.62 6.56
CA ASP A 797 32.46 0.83 5.80
C ASP A 797 32.99 1.54 4.54
N GLY A 798 32.39 2.67 4.15
CA GLY A 798 32.76 3.48 2.99
C GLY A 798 32.51 2.81 1.63
N LYS A 799 31.68 1.76 1.58
CA LYS A 799 31.43 0.97 0.36
C LYS A 799 29.98 0.59 0.16
N THR A 800 29.27 0.26 1.24
CA THR A 800 27.87 -0.13 1.18
C THR A 800 27.01 1.12 1.18
N LEU A 801 26.06 1.25 0.26
CA LEU A 801 25.12 2.39 0.26
C LEU A 801 24.38 2.45 1.61
N ALA A 802 24.32 3.63 2.20
CA ALA A 802 23.49 3.82 3.37
C ALA A 802 22.02 3.85 2.93
N PRO A 803 21.09 3.31 3.75
CA PRO A 803 19.68 3.43 3.45
C PRO A 803 19.31 4.91 3.38
N MET A 804 18.56 5.29 2.35
CA MET A 804 17.97 6.62 2.27
C MET A 804 17.02 6.84 3.46
N PRO A 805 16.99 8.04 4.08
CA PRO A 805 16.03 8.37 5.11
C PRO A 805 14.60 8.18 4.61
N GLN A 806 13.75 7.65 5.49
CA GLN A 806 12.35 7.44 5.16
C GLN A 806 11.50 8.72 5.28
N TYR A 807 12.04 9.77 5.90
CA TYR A 807 11.29 10.99 6.22
C TYR A 807 12.07 12.24 5.84
N TRP A 808 11.35 13.22 5.28
CA TRP A 808 11.83 14.58 5.14
C TRP A 808 11.99 15.22 6.52
N ASN A 809 13.15 15.80 6.78
CA ASN A 809 13.46 16.44 8.07
C ASN A 809 13.64 17.96 7.95
N MET A 810 13.52 18.52 6.75
CA MET A 810 13.55 19.96 6.49
C MET A 810 12.44 20.30 5.49
N TRP A 811 11.59 21.27 5.83
CA TRP A 811 10.55 21.74 4.92
C TRP A 811 10.20 23.21 5.13
N VAL A 812 9.71 23.85 4.08
CA VAL A 812 9.14 25.20 4.12
C VAL A 812 8.00 25.29 3.11
N GLY A 813 6.92 26.00 3.47
CA GLY A 813 5.77 26.21 2.61
C GLY A 813 5.45 27.70 2.49
N GLY A 814 4.75 28.08 1.42
CA GLY A 814 4.35 29.46 1.15
C GLY A 814 5.46 30.32 0.53
N TRP A 815 6.54 29.69 0.06
CA TRP A 815 7.53 30.36 -0.79
C TRP A 815 6.97 30.58 -2.19
N SER A 816 7.60 31.43 -2.99
CA SER A 816 7.18 31.63 -4.37
C SER A 816 8.41 31.97 -5.19
N HIS A 817 8.67 31.13 -6.17
CA HIS A 817 9.77 31.31 -7.12
C HIS A 817 9.26 31.09 -8.54
N ALA A 818 9.87 31.76 -9.51
CA ALA A 818 9.56 31.49 -10.90
C ALA A 818 10.04 30.09 -11.26
N LEU A 819 9.26 29.38 -12.10
CA LEU A 819 9.69 28.12 -12.69
C LEU A 819 11.08 28.28 -13.32
N GLY A 820 11.98 27.36 -13.00
CA GLY A 820 13.36 27.44 -13.44
C GLY A 820 13.95 26.05 -13.67
N SER A 821 15.28 25.99 -13.69
CA SER A 821 16.01 24.79 -14.06
C SER A 821 16.61 24.08 -12.83
N PRO A 822 16.83 22.75 -12.88
CA PRO A 822 17.66 22.08 -11.89
C PRO A 822 19.09 22.62 -11.94
N SER A 823 19.76 22.66 -10.80
CA SER A 823 21.13 23.16 -10.70
C SER A 823 21.98 22.38 -9.70
N LEU A 824 23.30 22.48 -9.88
CA LEU A 824 24.28 22.04 -8.89
C LEU A 824 25.07 23.28 -8.46
N ASP A 825 25.10 23.53 -7.15
CA ASP A 825 25.84 24.63 -6.56
C ASP A 825 27.20 24.16 -6.07
N GLY A 826 28.24 24.52 -6.81
CA GLY A 826 29.62 24.22 -6.46
C GLY A 826 30.30 25.33 -5.65
N GLY A 827 29.58 26.37 -5.21
CA GLY A 827 30.11 27.44 -4.37
C GLY A 827 29.56 28.83 -4.69
N SER A 828 29.12 29.57 -3.66
CA SER A 828 28.72 30.98 -3.81
C SER A 828 29.77 32.02 -3.38
N SER A 829 30.92 31.62 -2.81
CA SER A 829 32.15 32.43 -2.67
C SER A 829 33.34 31.58 -2.14
N GLY A 830 34.55 32.15 -2.01
CA GLY A 830 35.68 31.57 -1.25
C GLY A 830 36.19 30.18 -1.68
N ASP A 831 36.81 29.45 -0.75
CA ASP A 831 37.38 28.10 -0.94
C ASP A 831 36.35 26.95 -0.83
N ALA A 832 35.05 27.22 -1.03
CA ALA A 832 34.03 26.18 -1.07
C ALA A 832 34.03 25.50 -2.45
N THR A 833 34.16 24.17 -2.45
CA THR A 833 34.13 23.32 -3.63
C THR A 833 33.29 22.08 -3.37
N ALA A 834 32.88 21.38 -4.43
CA ALA A 834 32.06 20.18 -4.31
C ALA A 834 32.32 19.17 -5.42
N GLN A 835 32.09 17.90 -5.10
CA GLN A 835 31.99 16.82 -6.07
C GLN A 835 30.55 16.34 -6.13
N PHE A 836 30.05 16.14 -7.34
CA PHE A 836 28.71 15.64 -7.62
C PHE A 836 28.80 14.34 -8.40
N ASN A 837 27.96 13.39 -8.01
CA ASN A 837 27.80 12.11 -8.66
C ASN A 837 26.35 11.64 -8.53
N ASN A 838 25.95 10.65 -9.33
CA ASN A 838 24.64 10.00 -9.26
C ASN A 838 23.45 10.99 -9.13
N VAL A 839 23.49 12.07 -9.93
CA VAL A 839 22.47 13.13 -9.92
C VAL A 839 21.22 12.62 -10.65
N GLN A 840 20.03 12.85 -10.12
CA GLN A 840 18.78 12.43 -10.71
C GLN A 840 17.75 13.55 -10.54
N VAL A 841 16.94 13.84 -11.56
CA VAL A 841 15.92 14.90 -11.46
C VAL A 841 14.58 14.36 -11.92
N THR A 842 13.63 14.08 -11.04
CA THR A 842 12.33 13.48 -11.39
C THR A 842 11.17 14.48 -11.29
N ALA A 843 10.05 14.17 -11.96
CA ALA A 843 8.77 14.83 -11.69
C ALA A 843 8.19 14.32 -10.36
N ALA A 844 7.67 15.21 -9.52
CA ALA A 844 7.06 14.79 -8.25
C ALA A 844 5.62 14.29 -8.50
N THR A 845 5.31 13.05 -8.09
CA THR A 845 3.93 12.51 -8.07
C THR A 845 3.59 11.93 -6.70
N THR A 846 2.32 12.01 -6.31
CA THR A 846 1.82 11.49 -5.01
C THR A 846 0.68 10.50 -5.16
N SER A 847 0.39 9.75 -4.09
CA SER A 847 -0.78 8.87 -4.09
C SER A 847 -2.07 9.70 -4.19
N ALA A 848 -2.97 9.33 -5.07
CA ALA A 848 -4.26 9.99 -5.17
C ALA A 848 -5.10 9.65 -3.92
N LEU A 849 -5.64 10.68 -3.25
CA LEU A 849 -6.49 10.51 -2.07
C LEU A 849 -7.70 9.60 -2.41
N PRO A 850 -8.04 8.58 -1.59
CA PRO A 850 -9.21 7.74 -1.80
C PRO A 850 -10.47 8.57 -2.04
N LEU A 851 -11.28 8.19 -3.03
CA LEU A 851 -12.50 8.94 -3.36
C LEU A 851 -13.65 8.57 -2.43
N ILE A 852 -13.81 7.27 -2.18
CA ILE A 852 -14.87 6.74 -1.35
C ILE A 852 -14.22 5.76 -0.39
N ASN A 853 -14.32 6.06 0.90
CA ASN A 853 -13.86 5.20 1.96
C ASN A 853 -15.04 4.80 2.86
N MET A 854 -15.55 3.59 2.61
CA MET A 854 -16.60 2.96 3.38
C MET A 854 -16.03 1.93 4.36
N GLY A 855 -14.79 2.13 4.82
CA GLY A 855 -14.06 1.16 5.64
C GLY A 855 -14.71 0.84 6.99
N THR A 856 -15.65 1.65 7.47
CA THR A 856 -16.43 1.37 8.69
C THR A 856 -17.90 1.00 8.41
N ALA A 857 -18.41 1.22 7.21
CA ALA A 857 -19.82 0.95 6.90
C ALA A 857 -20.08 -0.54 6.62
N HIS A 858 -21.19 -1.08 7.13
CA HIS A 858 -21.46 -2.52 7.06
C HIS A 858 -22.03 -2.99 5.71
N THR A 859 -22.86 -2.17 5.09
CA THR A 859 -23.47 -2.44 3.78
C THR A 859 -23.75 -1.13 3.03
N GLY A 860 -24.21 -1.23 1.79
CA GLY A 860 -24.61 -0.07 1.01
C GLY A 860 -24.48 -0.25 -0.49
N SER A 861 -24.53 0.87 -1.20
CA SER A 861 -24.42 0.86 -2.66
C SER A 861 -23.58 2.02 -3.19
N VAL A 862 -22.75 1.73 -4.18
CA VAL A 862 -21.96 2.69 -4.96
C VAL A 862 -22.24 2.42 -6.42
N THR A 863 -23.14 3.19 -7.03
CA THR A 863 -23.69 2.84 -8.35
C THR A 863 -23.71 4.00 -9.34
N GLY A 864 -23.37 3.74 -10.61
CA GLY A 864 -23.53 4.74 -11.67
C GLY A 864 -22.67 6.01 -11.52
N ASN A 865 -21.63 6.00 -10.68
CA ASN A 865 -20.81 7.19 -10.42
C ASN A 865 -19.72 7.36 -11.48
N THR A 866 -19.31 8.59 -11.75
CA THR A 866 -18.09 8.93 -12.51
C THR A 866 -17.01 9.37 -11.51
N LEU A 867 -15.86 8.72 -11.54
CA LEU A 867 -14.83 8.81 -10.51
C LEU A 867 -13.49 9.18 -11.14
N THR A 868 -12.81 10.20 -10.62
CA THR A 868 -11.49 10.67 -11.11
C THR A 868 -10.63 11.06 -9.91
N GLY A 869 -9.57 10.30 -9.59
CA GLY A 869 -8.79 10.47 -8.36
C GLY A 869 -8.38 9.13 -7.76
N GLY A 870 -8.38 9.01 -6.43
CA GLY A 870 -7.89 7.81 -5.71
C GLY A 870 -8.82 6.61 -5.68
N SER A 871 -8.43 5.61 -4.89
CA SER A 871 -9.10 4.31 -4.78
C SER A 871 -10.49 4.38 -4.14
N LEU A 872 -11.21 3.25 -4.20
CA LEU A 872 -12.43 3.03 -3.42
C LEU A 872 -12.13 1.95 -2.38
N MET A 873 -12.49 2.20 -1.13
CA MET A 873 -12.21 1.31 -0.01
C MET A 873 -13.54 0.86 0.60
N PHE A 874 -13.70 -0.46 0.73
CA PHE A 874 -14.90 -1.07 1.29
C PHE A 874 -14.48 -2.14 2.29
N SER A 875 -15.17 -2.17 3.42
CA SER A 875 -15.09 -3.25 4.40
C SER A 875 -16.47 -3.86 4.57
N TYR A 876 -16.58 -5.05 5.16
CA TYR A 876 -17.86 -5.73 5.42
C TYR A 876 -18.66 -6.03 4.14
N GLY A 877 -19.97 -6.29 4.26
CA GLY A 877 -20.86 -6.55 3.13
C GLY A 877 -22.24 -7.05 3.57
N PRO A 878 -23.19 -7.19 2.62
CA PRO A 878 -22.98 -7.12 1.17
C PRO A 878 -22.93 -5.68 0.63
N TRP A 879 -22.09 -5.44 -0.38
CA TRP A 879 -22.03 -4.18 -1.12
C TRP A 879 -22.55 -4.34 -2.55
N GLN A 880 -23.33 -3.38 -3.03
CA GLN A 880 -23.67 -3.27 -4.45
C GLN A 880 -22.79 -2.21 -5.13
N ILE A 881 -21.81 -2.66 -5.91
CA ILE A 881 -20.88 -1.78 -6.65
C ILE A 881 -21.06 -2.04 -8.14
N THR A 882 -21.81 -1.20 -8.85
CA THR A 882 -22.19 -1.47 -10.25
C THR A 882 -22.28 -0.21 -11.10
N GLY A 883 -21.89 -0.28 -12.37
CA GLY A 883 -22.07 0.82 -13.33
C GLY A 883 -21.24 2.08 -13.07
N ASN A 884 -20.22 2.03 -12.22
CA ASN A 884 -19.32 3.15 -12.01
C ASN A 884 -18.30 3.24 -13.16
N THR A 885 -17.95 4.46 -13.56
CA THR A 885 -16.91 4.76 -14.55
C THR A 885 -15.72 5.37 -13.83
N TYR A 886 -14.54 4.77 -13.98
CA TYR A 886 -13.31 5.23 -13.36
C TYR A 886 -12.38 5.82 -14.43
N ASN A 887 -12.02 7.10 -14.29
CA ASN A 887 -11.22 7.84 -15.29
C ASN A 887 -9.72 7.87 -14.94
N GLY A 888 -9.29 7.16 -13.90
CA GLY A 888 -7.91 7.17 -13.42
C GLY A 888 -7.60 8.26 -12.40
N ALA A 889 -6.31 8.41 -12.09
CA ALA A 889 -5.77 9.40 -11.17
C ALA A 889 -5.94 10.84 -11.72
N VAL A 890 -5.94 11.83 -10.84
CA VAL A 890 -5.81 13.24 -11.25
C VAL A 890 -4.34 13.54 -11.59
N ALA A 891 -4.09 14.54 -12.45
CA ALA A 891 -2.73 14.90 -12.86
C ALA A 891 -1.81 15.16 -11.64
N GLY A 892 -0.58 14.66 -11.69
CA GLY A 892 0.36 14.74 -10.56
C GLY A 892 0.16 13.69 -9.46
N THR A 893 -0.78 12.76 -9.64
CA THR A 893 -1.03 11.65 -8.70
C THR A 893 -1.05 10.27 -9.35
N PHE A 894 -0.87 9.21 -8.56
CA PHE A 894 -1.01 7.81 -8.97
C PHE A 894 -2.02 7.08 -8.08
N VAL A 895 -2.63 6.00 -8.58
CA VAL A 895 -3.55 5.16 -7.79
C VAL A 895 -2.87 3.82 -7.59
N GLN A 896 -2.65 3.43 -6.33
CA GLN A 896 -2.22 2.07 -6.01
C GLN A 896 -3.42 1.13 -6.19
N ALA A 897 -3.20 0.02 -6.91
CA ALA A 897 -4.22 -0.98 -7.20
C ALA A 897 -4.54 -1.84 -5.97
#